data_AF-A0A1C0BVB7-F1
#
_entry.id   AF-A0A1C0BVB7-F1
#
_cell.length_a   1.000
_cell.length_b   1.000
_cell.length_c   1.000
_cell.angle_alpha   90.00
_cell.angle_beta   90.00
_cell.angle_gamma   90.00
#
_symmetry.space_group_name_H-M   'P 1'
#
loop_
_entity.id
_entity.type
_entity.pdbx_description
1 polymer ?
#
loop_
_entity_poly.entity_id
_entity_poly.type
_entity_poly.pdbx_seq_one_letter_code
_entity_poly.pdbx_strand_id
1 'polypeptide(L)'
;MFLKRIELQGFKSFADKTIIDFEDEVTGIVGPNGCGKSNVNDAIRWVLGEQSAKSLRGQSMSDVIFSGSEGRKAVNMAEVTLVFDNSKKHFDIEFDEVSITRRLFRNSGEAEYLINNSPCRLKDVTNMVMDSGLGRDSLSVISQGNIHEIVDVKPEDRRPLFEEAAGVAKYKKRKHESLNKLNRTQENLLRVEDIVAELETRVNPLKRQAKKAERYLEMKKELETIEVSVIVDEVQQYTKKIEDLKNKSFDNESQKAIAETTIQVEDQKNQSDREEISSLDRETHKLQSEFVEVVNEISALDSRKTELEEKRKYALDSQDAKARAKELKSMLEEAKYEYEDRDKRISSLQTDVELANKNYDQVEANFSKLAEENSHTTQMMNRLSNRKDVLTNLLKSPFDHQQGVKTIIDQKDSFYGIHGVVSQLLQPQEGYEEAVSSALGGALFHIVSEDEDSARNAISFLKKNRSGRATFLPASVLKPRYVNQDDLIVADNATGYLGVASKLVEYDPKFEILASSLLGNVLVTEKLVQANELARMLKFRYKIVTMDGEVVHKGGSMTGGKVKNDYSPLTIKKELTNVEAQLQQQSDRSADVNVKLNELRHHLESLKDKKVELQMAIARLQPVLDAKKSKYEKLLDEFKELDIEFDDMDVDTNNDNDIVVQMSKAHSKKDEIEASLNNKRERRYTLGKNVEKREARIRDIRRDLAVLEKINHEAEVDMVKTETHLENVLQRLSSIYEMTYEHAVTIKQDQDDLNKAREDVLHLRQDIAKLGNVNLDAPAEYEEVRERYELLVSQKEELELAKNKILEAIDEMDEVMSKQFMEMFHKINDELHETFRAMFGGGKARLYLTNPDDVLESGIEIEVQPPGKKVDNMRALSGGEKALLAMSVLFAILRARTIPLCIFDEVEAALDQANVERFARYVSNYRGDSQFIIVTHRPGTMAQCDQLYGVTMQKDGVSKFLKVRLKDAMGYVQEDSANQEGVVA
;
A
#
# COMPACT_ATOMS: atom_id res chain seq x y z
N MET A 1 -31.17 68.75 35.65
CA MET A 1 -31.33 68.66 34.18
C MET A 1 -32.38 69.68 33.77
N PHE A 2 -32.19 70.37 32.65
CA PHE A 2 -33.08 71.44 32.17
C PHE A 2 -33.15 71.42 30.64
N LEU A 3 -34.34 71.47 30.05
CA LEU A 3 -34.51 71.59 28.60
C LEU A 3 -34.23 73.04 28.19
N LYS A 4 -33.09 73.28 27.53
CA LYS A 4 -32.63 74.61 27.12
C LYS A 4 -33.37 75.10 25.88
N ARG A 5 -33.51 74.26 24.87
CA ARG A 5 -34.21 74.63 23.64
C ARG A 5 -34.77 73.43 22.88
N ILE A 6 -35.80 73.72 22.08
CA ILE A 6 -36.39 72.80 21.11
C ILE A 6 -36.24 73.41 19.72
N GLU A 7 -35.69 72.64 18.78
CA GLU A 7 -35.61 73.00 17.37
C GLU A 7 -36.57 72.11 16.57
N LEU A 8 -37.54 72.73 15.90
CA LEU A 8 -38.58 72.06 15.11
C LEU A 8 -38.40 72.42 13.63
N GLN A 9 -38.38 71.44 12.73
CA GLN A 9 -38.35 71.68 11.30
C GLN A 9 -39.23 70.66 10.57
N GLY A 10 -40.19 71.13 9.78
CA GLY A 10 -41.09 70.28 9.00
C GLY A 10 -42.00 69.38 9.84
N PHE A 11 -42.16 69.67 11.14
CA PHE A 11 -42.94 68.87 12.09
C PHE A 11 -44.37 69.41 12.24
N LYS A 12 -45.38 68.60 11.88
CA LYS A 12 -46.80 68.96 11.93
C LYS A 12 -47.05 70.36 11.39
N SER A 13 -47.55 71.32 12.18
CA SER A 13 -47.85 72.69 11.73
C SER A 13 -46.63 73.61 11.59
N PHE A 14 -45.42 73.13 11.88
CA PHE A 14 -44.16 73.89 11.82
C PHE A 14 -43.39 73.56 10.53
N ALA A 15 -43.76 74.22 9.43
CA ALA A 15 -43.09 74.04 8.13
C ALA A 15 -41.66 74.60 8.09
N ASP A 16 -41.41 75.72 8.78
CA ASP A 16 -40.12 76.41 8.88
C ASP A 16 -39.33 75.99 10.12
N LYS A 17 -37.99 76.14 10.05
CA LYS A 17 -37.14 75.96 11.24
C LYS A 17 -37.57 76.95 12.33
N THR A 18 -38.06 76.40 13.43
CA THR A 18 -38.58 77.14 14.58
C THR A 18 -37.77 76.74 15.80
N ILE A 19 -37.22 77.72 16.51
CA ILE A 19 -36.44 77.49 17.74
C ILE A 19 -37.21 78.09 18.91
N ILE A 20 -37.39 77.30 19.96
CA ILE A 20 -38.02 77.72 21.22
C ILE A 20 -36.97 77.58 22.31
N ASP A 21 -36.53 78.70 22.88
CA ASP A 21 -35.55 78.72 23.98
C ASP A 21 -36.28 78.83 25.33
N PHE A 22 -36.00 77.93 26.25
CA PHE A 22 -36.53 78.00 27.61
C PHE A 22 -35.46 78.60 28.50
N GLU A 23 -35.79 79.68 29.20
CA GLU A 23 -34.86 80.36 30.12
C GLU A 23 -35.38 80.33 31.57
N ASP A 24 -36.70 80.26 31.73
CA ASP A 24 -37.38 80.22 33.03
C ASP A 24 -37.96 78.82 33.32
N GLU A 25 -38.20 78.55 34.61
CA GLU A 25 -38.60 77.24 35.10
C GLU A 25 -40.08 76.93 34.86
N VAL A 26 -40.97 77.94 34.86
CA VAL A 26 -42.39 77.75 34.56
C VAL A 26 -42.75 78.48 33.27
N THR A 27 -42.84 77.74 32.17
CA THR A 27 -43.14 78.26 30.84
C THR A 27 -44.55 77.89 30.41
N GLY A 28 -45.38 78.89 30.09
CA GLY A 28 -46.71 78.70 29.54
C GLY A 28 -46.74 78.81 28.02
N ILE A 29 -47.41 77.90 27.33
CA ILE A 29 -47.66 77.95 25.88
C ILE A 29 -49.15 78.24 25.66
N VAL A 30 -49.45 79.38 25.04
CA VAL A 30 -50.79 79.95 24.92
C VAL A 30 -51.14 80.29 23.48
N GLY A 31 -52.42 80.39 23.14
CA GLY A 31 -52.87 80.73 21.78
C GLY A 31 -54.29 80.25 21.48
N PRO A 32 -54.89 80.64 20.34
CA PRO A 32 -56.23 80.22 19.94
C PRO A 32 -56.36 78.70 19.76
N ASN A 33 -57.57 78.16 19.84
CA ASN A 33 -57.77 76.72 19.59
C ASN A 33 -57.41 76.37 18.14
N GLY A 34 -56.70 75.25 17.94
CA GLY A 34 -56.27 74.80 16.62
C GLY A 34 -54.99 75.44 16.05
N CYS A 35 -54.28 76.32 16.78
CA CYS A 35 -53.06 76.97 16.26
C CYS A 35 -51.77 76.14 16.39
N GLY A 36 -51.85 74.90 16.88
CA GLY A 36 -50.70 73.98 17.01
C GLY A 36 -49.98 73.97 18.36
N LYS A 37 -50.61 74.43 19.46
CA LYS A 37 -50.01 74.47 20.81
C LYS A 37 -49.53 73.09 21.30
N SER A 38 -50.40 72.08 21.23
CA SER A 38 -50.08 70.73 21.67
C SER A 38 -49.07 70.01 20.76
N ASN A 39 -48.78 70.54 19.56
CA ASN A 39 -47.76 69.96 18.68
C ASN A 39 -46.36 70.09 19.28
N VAL A 40 -46.12 71.03 20.21
CA VAL A 40 -44.84 71.13 20.94
C VAL A 40 -44.65 69.93 21.86
N ASN A 41 -45.70 69.54 22.59
CA ASN A 41 -45.71 68.36 23.44
C ASN A 41 -45.48 67.09 22.60
N ASP A 42 -46.20 66.97 21.48
CA ASP A 42 -46.04 65.84 20.56
C ASP A 42 -44.61 65.76 20.00
N ALA A 43 -43.94 66.89 19.74
CA ALA A 43 -42.56 66.91 19.28
C ALA A 43 -41.58 66.37 20.33
N ILE A 44 -41.78 66.74 21.60
CA ILE A 44 -40.94 66.24 22.71
C ILE A 44 -41.15 64.73 22.90
N ARG A 45 -42.39 64.25 22.95
CA ARG A 45 -42.72 62.81 23.04
C ARG A 45 -42.15 62.01 21.88
N TRP A 46 -42.21 62.58 20.67
CA TRP A 46 -41.69 61.94 19.48
C TRP A 46 -40.17 61.75 19.55
N VAL A 47 -39.40 62.76 19.97
CA VAL A 47 -37.94 62.60 20.11
C VAL A 47 -37.56 61.65 21.25
N LEU A 48 -38.32 61.62 22.34
CA LEU A 48 -38.05 60.75 23.49
C LEU A 48 -38.45 59.27 23.27
N GLY A 49 -38.97 58.92 22.09
CA GLY A 49 -39.13 57.53 21.69
C GLY A 49 -40.57 57.04 21.51
N GLU A 50 -41.58 57.91 21.50
CA GLU A 50 -42.96 57.49 21.20
C GLU A 50 -43.07 56.95 19.77
N GLN A 51 -43.62 55.73 19.64
CA GLN A 51 -43.78 55.01 18.38
C GLN A 51 -45.25 54.89 17.96
N SER A 52 -46.20 55.23 18.83
CA SER A 52 -47.62 55.20 18.50
C SER A 52 -48.04 56.48 17.78
N ALA A 53 -48.39 56.36 16.50
CA ALA A 53 -48.95 57.47 15.73
C ALA A 53 -50.24 58.03 16.37
N LYS A 54 -51.04 57.15 16.98
CA LYS A 54 -52.28 57.51 17.71
C LYS A 54 -51.99 58.37 18.94
N SER A 55 -50.93 58.05 19.70
CA SER A 55 -50.48 58.84 20.87
C SER A 55 -50.08 60.26 20.46
N LEU A 56 -49.45 60.40 19.29
CA LEU A 56 -49.07 61.66 18.67
C LEU A 56 -50.20 62.31 17.87
N ARG A 57 -51.47 61.96 18.11
CA ARG A 57 -52.65 62.55 17.43
C ARG A 57 -52.60 62.49 15.88
N GLY A 58 -52.07 61.40 15.34
CA GLY A 58 -52.05 61.08 13.90
C GLY A 58 -52.57 59.66 13.60
N GLN A 59 -52.78 59.33 12.33
CA GLN A 59 -53.18 57.98 11.91
C GLN A 59 -51.97 57.12 11.52
N SER A 60 -50.97 57.73 10.90
CA SER A 60 -49.70 57.12 10.51
C SER A 60 -48.51 57.91 11.07
N MET A 61 -47.36 57.25 11.26
CA MET A 61 -46.14 57.92 11.71
C MET A 61 -45.66 58.99 10.71
N SER A 62 -46.04 58.88 9.43
CA SER A 62 -45.78 59.91 8.40
C SER A 62 -46.51 61.24 8.65
N ASP A 63 -47.58 61.23 9.48
CA ASP A 63 -48.42 62.40 9.75
C ASP A 63 -47.72 63.42 10.68
N VAL A 64 -46.58 63.03 11.26
CA VAL A 64 -45.70 63.98 11.98
C VAL A 64 -45.01 64.95 11.02
N ILE A 65 -44.97 64.66 9.72
CA ILE A 65 -44.35 65.50 8.69
C ILE A 65 -45.38 66.47 8.13
N PHE A 66 -45.06 67.78 8.07
CA PHE A 66 -45.96 68.83 7.55
C PHE A 66 -46.50 68.46 6.15
N SER A 67 -47.82 68.33 6.07
CA SER A 67 -48.56 67.86 4.89
C SER A 67 -48.90 68.95 3.87
N GLY A 68 -48.52 70.21 4.13
CA GLY A 68 -48.81 71.36 3.27
C GLY A 68 -50.05 72.16 3.72
N SER A 69 -50.19 73.37 3.19
CA SER A 69 -51.30 74.29 3.42
C SER A 69 -51.62 75.07 2.13
N GLU A 70 -52.71 75.86 2.09
CA GLU A 70 -53.10 76.64 0.89
C GLU A 70 -51.97 77.58 0.39
N GLY A 71 -51.12 78.08 1.30
CA GLY A 71 -49.97 78.94 0.98
C GLY A 71 -48.62 78.24 0.91
N ARG A 72 -48.51 76.94 1.22
CA ARG A 72 -47.20 76.26 1.35
C ARG A 72 -47.20 74.78 0.98
N LYS A 73 -46.19 74.37 0.19
CA LYS A 73 -46.01 72.97 -0.23
C LYS A 73 -45.63 72.07 0.96
N ALA A 74 -46.04 70.81 0.86
CA ALA A 74 -45.65 69.77 1.81
C ALA A 74 -44.13 69.53 1.78
N VAL A 75 -43.55 69.21 2.95
CA VAL A 75 -42.12 68.89 3.09
C VAL A 75 -41.90 67.38 3.16
N ASN A 76 -40.71 66.91 2.80
CA ASN A 76 -40.39 65.47 2.75
C ASN A 76 -39.69 64.92 4.00
N MET A 77 -39.42 65.77 5.00
CA MET A 77 -38.69 65.41 6.21
C MET A 77 -39.24 66.21 7.40
N ALA A 78 -39.40 65.54 8.54
CA ALA A 78 -39.52 66.18 9.84
C ALA A 78 -38.25 65.93 10.65
N GLU A 79 -37.75 66.97 11.30
CA GLU A 79 -36.62 66.93 12.20
C GLU A 79 -36.98 67.70 13.47
N VAL A 80 -36.75 67.05 14.62
CA VAL A 80 -36.89 67.69 15.93
C VAL A 80 -35.64 67.41 16.73
N THR A 81 -35.07 68.46 17.31
CA THR A 81 -33.92 68.37 18.23
C THR A 81 -34.29 68.95 19.59
N LEU A 82 -34.05 68.17 20.65
CA LEU A 82 -34.14 68.59 22.04
C LEU A 82 -32.74 68.80 22.57
N VAL A 83 -32.47 69.96 23.19
CA VAL A 83 -31.17 70.27 23.79
C VAL A 83 -31.35 70.38 25.31
N PHE A 84 -30.69 69.49 26.04
CA PHE A 84 -30.74 69.42 27.50
C PHE A 84 -29.43 69.88 28.13
N ASP A 85 -29.54 70.60 29.23
CA ASP A 85 -28.46 70.81 30.19
C ASP A 85 -28.30 69.58 31.09
N ASN A 86 -27.14 68.94 30.97
CA ASN A 86 -26.72 67.76 31.71
C ASN A 86 -25.60 68.05 32.73
N SER A 87 -25.41 69.29 33.16
CA SER A 87 -24.42 69.66 34.20
C SER A 87 -24.56 68.85 35.50
N LYS A 88 -25.79 68.48 35.88
CA LYS A 88 -26.10 67.61 37.03
C LYS A 88 -26.00 66.09 36.71
N LYS A 89 -25.41 65.70 35.58
CA LYS A 89 -25.20 64.29 35.12
C LYS A 89 -26.40 63.36 35.29
N HIS A 90 -27.58 63.80 34.88
CA HIS A 90 -28.79 62.96 34.89
C HIS A 90 -28.79 61.96 33.74
N PHE A 91 -28.14 62.31 32.62
CA PHE A 91 -27.74 61.36 31.61
C PHE A 91 -26.31 60.89 31.89
N ASP A 92 -26.08 59.58 31.79
CA ASP A 92 -24.78 58.93 31.94
C ASP A 92 -23.88 59.17 30.72
N ILE A 93 -23.62 60.44 30.44
CA ILE A 93 -22.83 60.95 29.33
C ILE A 93 -21.88 62.03 29.84
N GLU A 94 -20.63 61.99 29.39
CA GLU A 94 -19.58 62.91 29.82
C GLU A 94 -19.83 64.39 29.44
N PHE A 95 -20.71 64.66 28.47
CA PHE A 95 -21.05 66.01 28.03
C PHE A 95 -22.05 66.70 28.98
N ASP A 96 -21.81 67.99 29.22
CA ASP A 96 -22.69 68.85 30.04
C ASP A 96 -23.88 69.41 29.25
N GLU A 97 -23.86 69.28 27.92
CA GLU A 97 -24.99 69.57 27.05
C GLU A 97 -25.23 68.36 26.14
N VAL A 98 -26.48 67.90 26.08
CA VAL A 98 -26.87 66.70 25.33
C VAL A 98 -27.98 67.08 24.36
N SER A 99 -27.74 66.90 23.06
CA SER A 99 -28.76 67.02 22.02
C SER A 99 -29.28 65.66 21.60
N ILE A 100 -30.60 65.51 21.58
CA ILE A 100 -31.29 64.33 21.05
C ILE A 100 -32.07 64.78 19.82
N THR A 101 -31.75 64.22 18.66
CA THR A 101 -32.39 64.55 17.39
C THR A 101 -33.09 63.32 16.84
N ARG A 102 -34.34 63.49 16.38
CA ARG A 102 -35.07 62.48 15.61
C ARG A 102 -35.43 63.04 14.24
N ARG A 103 -35.15 62.26 13.18
CA ARG A 103 -35.50 62.57 11.80
C ARG A 103 -36.40 61.49 11.23
N LEU A 104 -37.34 61.89 10.38
CA LEU A 104 -38.19 60.96 9.62
C LEU A 104 -38.39 61.48 8.19
N PHE A 105 -38.14 60.60 7.22
CA PHE A 105 -38.27 60.90 5.81
C PHE A 105 -39.55 60.29 5.22
N ARG A 106 -40.32 61.08 4.46
CA ARG A 106 -41.61 60.67 3.91
C ARG A 106 -41.48 59.55 2.86
N ASN A 107 -40.38 59.51 2.11
CA ASN A 107 -40.22 58.60 0.97
C ASN A 107 -39.74 57.19 1.37
N SER A 108 -38.83 57.08 2.35
CA SER A 108 -38.29 55.79 2.81
C SER A 108 -39.00 55.26 4.05
N GLY A 109 -39.67 56.13 4.82
CA GLY A 109 -40.20 55.79 6.14
C GLY A 109 -39.10 55.54 7.19
N GLU A 110 -37.84 55.79 6.83
CA GLU A 110 -36.70 55.60 7.73
C GLU A 110 -36.69 56.69 8.80
N ALA A 111 -36.57 56.24 10.05
CA ALA A 111 -36.42 57.09 11.21
C ALA A 111 -34.97 56.98 11.72
N GLU A 112 -34.30 58.12 11.85
CA GLU A 112 -32.94 58.20 12.40
C GLU A 112 -32.96 58.87 13.76
N TYR A 113 -32.17 58.32 14.68
CA TYR A 113 -31.90 58.92 15.99
C TYR A 113 -30.44 59.35 16.07
N LEU A 114 -30.21 60.56 16.57
CA LEU A 114 -28.87 61.07 16.83
C LEU A 114 -28.77 61.58 18.26
N ILE A 115 -27.68 61.23 18.95
CA ILE A 115 -27.27 61.85 20.21
C ILE A 115 -26.00 62.64 19.92
N ASN A 116 -25.99 63.95 20.19
CA ASN A 116 -24.86 64.83 19.88
C ASN A 116 -24.35 64.66 18.43
N ASN A 117 -25.28 64.62 17.47
CA ASN A 117 -25.03 64.39 16.03
C ASN A 117 -24.44 63.02 15.65
N SER A 118 -24.31 62.07 16.60
CA SER A 118 -23.86 60.70 16.32
C SER A 118 -25.04 59.75 16.13
N PRO A 119 -25.11 58.94 15.05
CA PRO A 119 -26.18 57.96 14.86
C PRO A 119 -26.25 56.95 15.99
N CYS A 120 -27.45 56.69 16.51
CA CYS A 120 -27.69 55.74 17.60
C CYS A 120 -29.00 54.96 17.37
N ARG A 121 -29.19 53.86 18.10
CA ARG A 121 -30.45 53.11 18.05
C ARG A 121 -31.44 53.67 19.06
N LEU A 122 -32.73 53.45 18.83
CA LEU A 122 -33.76 53.76 19.82
C LEU A 122 -33.51 53.07 21.18
N LYS A 123 -32.91 51.87 21.18
CA LYS A 123 -32.52 51.18 22.42
C LYS A 123 -31.52 52.00 23.24
N ASP A 124 -30.64 52.75 22.60
CA ASP A 124 -29.61 53.55 23.27
C ASP A 124 -30.23 54.82 23.87
N VAL A 125 -31.11 55.50 23.12
CA VAL A 125 -31.90 56.66 23.61
C VAL A 125 -32.80 56.25 24.77
N THR A 126 -33.53 55.14 24.65
CA THR A 126 -34.42 54.64 25.73
C THR A 126 -33.63 54.21 26.96
N ASN A 127 -32.48 53.54 26.80
CA ASN A 127 -31.61 53.19 27.92
C ASN A 127 -31.03 54.41 28.63
N MET A 128 -30.61 55.44 27.89
CA MET A 128 -30.11 56.69 28.46
C MET A 128 -31.18 57.42 29.27
N VAL A 129 -32.43 57.40 28.80
CA VAL A 129 -33.53 58.15 29.38
C VAL A 129 -34.22 57.40 30.54
N MET A 130 -34.07 56.07 30.64
CA MET A 130 -34.72 55.22 31.66
C MET A 130 -34.49 55.68 33.11
N ASP A 131 -33.29 56.17 33.45
CA ASP A 131 -32.96 56.58 34.82
C ASP A 131 -33.36 58.06 35.11
N SER A 132 -33.64 58.84 34.06
CA SER A 132 -33.95 60.29 34.14
C SER A 132 -35.43 60.62 34.40
N GLY A 133 -36.33 59.63 34.31
CA GLY A 133 -37.78 59.82 34.50
C GLY A 133 -38.50 60.42 33.27
N LEU A 134 -37.87 60.38 32.09
CA LEU A 134 -38.37 60.92 30.82
C LEU A 134 -38.70 59.82 29.79
N GLY A 135 -38.84 58.56 30.25
CA GLY A 135 -39.10 57.39 29.41
C GLY A 135 -40.48 57.38 28.71
N ARG A 136 -40.71 56.36 27.88
CA ARG A 136 -41.95 56.23 27.07
C ARG A 136 -43.23 56.23 27.91
N ASP A 137 -43.21 55.56 29.05
CA ASP A 137 -44.36 55.44 29.96
C ASP A 137 -44.28 56.43 31.14
N SER A 138 -43.40 57.44 31.02
CA SER A 138 -43.01 58.26 32.16
C SER A 138 -44.03 59.30 32.60
N LEU A 139 -43.99 59.57 33.90
CA LEU A 139 -44.74 60.60 34.64
C LEU A 139 -44.46 62.04 34.17
N SER A 140 -43.45 62.24 33.31
CA SER A 140 -42.98 63.56 32.88
C SER A 140 -43.89 64.26 31.87
N VAL A 141 -44.75 63.53 31.14
CA VAL A 141 -45.54 64.13 30.05
C VAL A 141 -47.03 63.77 30.16
N ILE A 142 -47.86 64.72 30.56
CA ILE A 142 -49.28 64.50 30.83
C ILE A 142 -50.14 65.33 29.88
N SER A 143 -51.09 64.67 29.25
CA SER A 143 -52.07 65.26 28.36
C SER A 143 -53.49 65.01 28.88
N GLN A 144 -54.44 65.83 28.43
CA GLN A 144 -55.86 65.72 28.74
C GLN A 144 -56.44 64.29 28.54
N GLY A 145 -55.91 63.50 27.60
CA GLY A 145 -56.36 62.13 27.33
C GLY A 145 -55.86 61.07 28.31
N ASN A 146 -54.67 61.24 28.89
CA ASN A 146 -54.00 60.21 29.70
C ASN A 146 -54.17 60.44 31.21
N ILE A 147 -54.56 61.65 31.62
CA ILE A 147 -54.63 61.97 33.06
C ILE A 147 -55.65 61.12 33.82
N HIS A 148 -56.75 60.74 33.19
CA HIS A 148 -57.77 59.90 33.81
C HIS A 148 -57.34 58.42 33.92
N GLU A 149 -56.42 57.97 33.05
CA GLU A 149 -56.00 56.56 32.98
C GLU A 149 -55.32 56.12 34.28
N ILE A 150 -54.54 56.98 34.94
CA ILE A 150 -53.87 56.68 36.22
C ILE A 150 -54.87 56.21 37.30
N VAL A 151 -56.08 56.77 37.28
CA VAL A 151 -57.13 56.47 38.27
C VAL A 151 -58.05 55.34 37.79
N ASP A 152 -58.37 55.28 36.49
CA ASP A 152 -59.36 54.34 35.95
C ASP A 152 -58.81 52.91 35.69
N VAL A 153 -57.49 52.74 35.62
CA VAL A 153 -56.78 51.48 35.40
C VAL A 153 -56.85 50.54 36.63
N LYS A 154 -56.71 49.21 36.47
CA LYS A 154 -56.76 48.24 37.57
C LYS A 154 -55.56 48.38 38.53
N PRO A 155 -55.67 47.97 39.81
CA PRO A 155 -54.55 48.07 40.76
C PRO A 155 -53.23 47.47 40.26
N GLU A 156 -53.25 46.34 39.56
CA GLU A 156 -52.07 45.68 39.01
C GLU A 156 -51.42 46.52 37.89
N ASP A 157 -52.26 47.08 37.01
CA ASP A 157 -51.84 47.89 35.88
C ASP A 157 -51.41 49.32 36.30
N ARG A 158 -51.71 49.76 37.53
CA ARG A 158 -51.17 51.01 38.12
C ARG A 158 -49.75 50.86 38.64
N ARG A 159 -49.33 49.63 38.97
CA ARG A 159 -48.02 49.32 39.57
C ARG A 159 -46.82 49.83 38.76
N PRO A 160 -46.77 49.71 37.41
CA PRO A 160 -45.63 50.18 36.62
C PRO A 160 -45.27 51.65 36.87
N LEU A 161 -46.27 52.49 37.16
CA LEU A 161 -46.08 53.91 37.50
C LEU A 161 -45.21 54.09 38.75
N PHE A 162 -45.47 53.27 39.78
CA PHE A 162 -44.74 53.31 41.04
C PHE A 162 -43.41 52.56 40.94
N GLU A 163 -43.32 51.52 40.10
CA GLU A 163 -42.05 50.84 39.78
C GLU A 163 -41.07 51.79 39.07
N GLU A 164 -41.57 52.60 38.13
CA GLU A 164 -40.77 53.64 37.47
C GLU A 164 -40.36 54.73 38.46
N ALA A 165 -41.28 55.17 39.32
CA ALA A 165 -40.98 56.15 40.38
C ALA A 165 -39.92 55.62 41.37
N ALA A 166 -39.96 54.34 41.73
CA ALA A 166 -38.97 53.67 42.58
C ALA A 166 -37.64 53.35 41.88
N GLY A 167 -37.58 53.46 40.54
CA GLY A 167 -36.36 53.14 39.78
C GLY A 167 -36.07 51.64 39.65
N VAL A 168 -37.03 50.77 39.99
CA VAL A 168 -36.84 49.31 39.98
C VAL A 168 -37.07 48.66 38.61
N ALA A 169 -37.66 49.39 37.66
CA ALA A 169 -37.95 48.91 36.31
C ALA A 169 -36.72 48.36 35.56
N LYS A 170 -35.53 48.95 35.79
CA LYS A 170 -34.24 48.50 35.22
C LYS A 170 -33.84 47.12 35.71
N TYR A 171 -34.01 46.85 37.01
CA TYR A 171 -33.69 45.56 37.61
C TYR A 171 -34.67 44.47 37.15
N LYS A 172 -35.96 44.80 37.02
CA LYS A 172 -36.99 43.87 36.50
C LYS A 172 -36.67 43.43 35.06
N LYS A 173 -36.21 44.36 34.22
CA LYS A 173 -35.74 44.06 32.85
C LYS A 173 -34.50 43.15 32.85
N ARG A 174 -33.50 43.43 33.69
CA ARG A 174 -32.28 42.60 33.82
C ARG A 174 -32.57 41.20 34.36
N LYS A 175 -33.51 41.07 35.32
CA LYS A 175 -34.00 39.77 35.80
C LYS A 175 -34.60 38.95 34.66
N HIS A 176 -35.46 39.55 33.83
CA HIS A 176 -36.05 38.86 32.69
C HIS A 176 -35.01 38.39 31.66
N GLU A 177 -33.98 39.20 31.38
CA GLU A 177 -32.85 38.78 30.52
C GLU A 177 -32.07 37.60 31.13
N SER A 178 -31.87 37.60 32.45
CA SER A 178 -31.18 36.53 33.18
C SER A 178 -31.98 35.22 33.20
N LEU A 179 -33.31 35.31 33.39
CA LEU A 179 -34.22 34.16 33.28
C LEU A 179 -34.18 33.52 31.88
N ASN A 180 -34.17 34.34 30.83
CA ASN A 180 -34.03 33.83 29.46
C ASN A 180 -32.68 33.13 29.23
N LYS A 181 -31.60 33.65 29.84
CA LYS A 181 -30.27 33.01 29.79
C LYS A 181 -30.23 31.69 30.56
N LEU A 182 -30.91 31.62 31.71
CA LEU A 182 -31.06 30.41 32.51
C LEU A 182 -31.76 29.30 31.72
N ASN A 183 -32.91 29.61 31.11
CA ASN A 183 -33.68 28.65 30.30
C ASN A 183 -32.84 28.06 29.16
N ARG A 184 -32.10 28.90 28.42
CA ARG A 184 -31.18 28.44 27.37
C ARG A 184 -30.07 27.53 27.91
N THR A 185 -29.54 27.85 29.09
CA THR A 185 -28.48 27.05 29.73
C THR A 185 -29.02 25.70 30.18
N GLN A 186 -30.24 25.65 30.71
CA GLN A 186 -30.92 24.41 31.08
C GLN A 186 -31.24 23.52 29.87
N GLU A 187 -31.73 24.09 28.76
CA GLU A 187 -31.97 23.34 27.52
C GLU A 187 -30.67 22.74 26.98
N ASN A 188 -29.58 23.51 26.98
CA ASN A 188 -28.27 23.02 26.54
C ASN A 188 -27.74 21.92 27.44
N LEU A 189 -27.91 22.05 28.76
CA LEU A 189 -27.49 21.04 29.72
C LEU A 189 -28.20 19.71 29.46
N LEU A 190 -29.53 19.71 29.30
CA LEU A 190 -30.30 18.50 28.98
C LEU A 190 -29.80 17.81 27.70
N ARG A 191 -29.50 18.59 26.65
CA ARG A 191 -28.97 18.03 25.40
C ARG A 191 -27.60 17.40 25.57
N VAL A 192 -26.72 18.02 26.36
CA VAL A 192 -25.39 17.45 26.65
C VAL A 192 -25.54 16.18 27.47
N GLU A 193 -26.44 16.14 28.45
CA GLU A 193 -26.73 14.94 29.25
C GLU A 193 -27.19 13.76 28.39
N ASP A 194 -28.11 13.98 27.44
CA ASP A 194 -28.58 12.95 26.53
C ASP A 194 -27.43 12.38 25.68
N ILE A 195 -26.56 13.25 25.14
CA ILE A 195 -25.41 12.83 24.31
C ILE A 195 -24.39 12.05 25.15
N VAL A 196 -24.12 12.50 26.38
CA VAL A 196 -23.20 11.81 27.30
C VAL A 196 -23.73 10.41 27.63
N ALA A 197 -25.03 10.27 27.92
CA ALA A 197 -25.65 8.98 28.19
C ALA A 197 -25.59 8.05 26.97
N GLU A 198 -25.82 8.56 25.77
CA GLU A 198 -25.68 7.77 24.53
C GLU A 198 -24.23 7.30 24.34
N LEU A 199 -23.26 8.19 24.50
CA LEU A 199 -21.84 7.85 24.36
C LEU A 199 -21.39 6.83 25.40
N GLU A 200 -21.85 6.92 26.65
CA GLU A 200 -21.53 5.98 27.72
C GLU A 200 -21.93 4.53 27.37
N THR A 201 -23.10 4.36 26.72
CA THR A 201 -23.55 3.03 26.27
C THR A 201 -22.65 2.43 25.18
N ARG A 202 -21.93 3.26 24.41
CA ARG A 202 -21.02 2.82 23.34
C ARG A 202 -19.59 2.59 23.83
N VAL A 203 -19.10 3.42 24.74
CA VAL A 203 -17.72 3.37 25.27
C VAL A 203 -17.41 2.02 25.93
N ASN A 204 -18.32 1.50 26.74
CA ASN A 204 -18.08 0.29 27.52
C ASN A 204 -17.95 -0.99 26.67
N PRO A 205 -18.84 -1.26 25.69
CA PRO A 205 -18.65 -2.32 24.71
C PRO A 205 -17.38 -2.16 23.88
N LEU A 206 -17.10 -0.95 23.37
CA LEU A 206 -15.89 -0.67 22.57
C LEU A 206 -14.62 -0.93 23.37
N LYS A 207 -14.57 -0.58 24.65
CA LYS A 207 -13.45 -0.90 25.55
C LYS A 207 -13.17 -2.40 25.64
N ARG A 208 -14.23 -3.22 25.71
CA ARG A 208 -14.08 -4.70 25.75
C ARG A 208 -13.60 -5.23 24.41
N GLN A 209 -14.07 -4.67 23.30
CA GLN A 209 -13.63 -5.05 21.96
C GLN A 209 -12.18 -4.64 21.69
N ALA A 210 -11.78 -3.43 22.09
CA ALA A 210 -10.40 -2.93 22.01
C ALA A 210 -9.43 -3.85 22.77
N LYS A 211 -9.74 -4.17 24.03
CA LYS A 211 -8.90 -5.08 24.83
C LYS A 211 -8.79 -6.49 24.23
N LYS A 212 -9.87 -6.96 23.59
CA LYS A 212 -9.88 -8.24 22.86
C LYS A 212 -8.99 -8.17 21.61
N ALA A 213 -9.01 -7.05 20.89
CA ALA A 213 -8.18 -6.79 19.72
C ALA A 213 -6.69 -6.66 20.05
N GLU A 214 -6.35 -5.95 21.12
CA GLU A 214 -4.98 -5.86 21.64
C GLU A 214 -4.41 -7.24 21.98
N ARG A 215 -5.18 -8.06 22.72
CA ARG A 215 -4.77 -9.43 23.05
C ARG A 215 -4.60 -10.31 21.82
N TYR A 216 -5.47 -10.17 20.82
CA TYR A 216 -5.33 -10.86 19.54
C TYR A 216 -4.04 -10.46 18.82
N LEU A 217 -3.72 -9.16 18.76
CA LEU A 217 -2.51 -8.66 18.11
C LEU A 217 -1.24 -9.15 18.81
N GLU A 218 -1.24 -9.16 20.14
CA GLU A 218 -0.13 -9.68 20.96
C GLU A 218 0.11 -11.17 20.68
N MET A 219 -0.94 -11.99 20.78
CA MET A 219 -0.85 -13.44 20.52
C MET A 219 -0.51 -13.75 19.06
N LYS A 220 -1.00 -12.96 18.09
CA LYS A 220 -0.65 -13.12 16.68
C LYS A 220 0.83 -12.86 16.44
N LYS A 221 1.40 -11.83 17.09
CA LYS A 221 2.81 -11.49 16.98
C LYS A 221 3.69 -12.57 17.62
N GLU A 222 3.28 -13.10 18.77
CA GLU A 222 3.96 -14.21 19.44
C GLU A 222 3.93 -15.48 18.57
N LEU A 223 2.76 -15.82 18.01
CA LEU A 223 2.60 -16.93 17.06
C LEU A 223 3.52 -16.77 15.85
N GLU A 224 3.57 -15.57 15.25
CA GLU A 224 4.43 -15.27 14.12
C GLU A 224 5.91 -15.52 14.45
N THR A 225 6.40 -15.03 15.59
CA THR A 225 7.81 -15.22 15.99
C THR A 225 8.19 -16.68 16.19
N ILE A 226 7.32 -17.47 16.85
CA ILE A 226 7.59 -18.88 17.13
C ILE A 226 7.41 -19.72 15.85
N GLU A 227 6.34 -19.50 15.10
CA GLU A 227 6.03 -20.30 13.92
C GLU A 227 7.06 -20.09 12.79
N VAL A 228 7.54 -18.85 12.59
CA VAL A 228 8.63 -18.59 11.63
C VAL A 228 9.90 -19.33 12.03
N SER A 229 10.23 -19.38 13.32
CA SER A 229 11.42 -20.10 13.81
C SER A 229 11.30 -21.61 13.56
N VAL A 230 10.12 -22.21 13.83
CA VAL A 230 9.83 -23.63 13.53
C VAL A 230 9.93 -23.91 12.03
N ILE A 231 9.37 -23.04 11.19
CA ILE A 231 9.41 -23.17 9.73
C ILE A 231 10.86 -23.18 9.23
N VAL A 232 11.70 -22.27 9.73
CA VAL A 232 13.12 -22.21 9.33
C VAL A 232 13.84 -23.50 9.66
N ASP A 233 13.63 -24.05 10.86
CA ASP A 233 14.22 -25.33 11.23
C ASP A 233 13.70 -26.51 10.42
N GLU A 234 12.40 -26.53 10.08
CA GLU A 234 11.82 -27.54 9.19
C GLU A 234 12.46 -27.48 7.79
N VAL A 235 12.64 -26.27 7.25
CA VAL A 235 13.33 -26.07 5.97
C VAL A 235 14.77 -26.59 6.05
N GLN A 236 15.51 -26.28 7.12
CA GLN A 236 16.87 -26.80 7.33
C GLN A 236 16.93 -28.33 7.44
N GLN A 237 15.97 -28.94 8.13
CA GLN A 237 15.89 -30.41 8.25
C GLN A 237 15.57 -31.06 6.91
N TYR A 238 14.60 -30.54 6.15
CA TYR A 238 14.22 -31.09 4.86
C TYR A 238 15.32 -30.90 3.82
N THR A 239 15.93 -29.72 3.73
CA THR A 239 17.06 -29.48 2.83
C THR A 239 18.23 -30.43 3.11
N LYS A 240 18.61 -30.61 4.38
CA LYS A 240 19.65 -31.57 4.75
C LYS A 240 19.27 -33.00 4.39
N LYS A 241 18.02 -33.41 4.64
CA LYS A 241 17.53 -34.75 4.30
C LYS A 241 17.52 -35.00 2.79
N ILE A 242 17.16 -34.00 1.99
CA ILE A 242 17.24 -34.05 0.52
C ILE A 242 18.68 -34.23 0.07
N GLU A 243 19.62 -33.48 0.65
CA GLU A 243 21.05 -33.61 0.33
C GLU A 243 21.58 -35.02 0.66
N ASP A 244 21.24 -35.56 1.83
CA ASP A 244 21.59 -36.93 2.23
C ASP A 244 21.00 -37.99 1.28
N LEU A 245 19.73 -37.84 0.87
CA LEU A 245 19.07 -38.74 -0.08
C LEU A 245 19.67 -38.65 -1.48
N LYS A 246 20.02 -37.44 -1.93
CA LYS A 246 20.64 -37.19 -3.22
C LYS A 246 22.03 -37.82 -3.31
N ASN A 247 22.83 -37.70 -2.24
CA ASN A 247 24.14 -38.37 -2.16
C ASN A 247 23.98 -39.90 -2.21
N LYS A 248 23.01 -40.47 -1.48
CA LYS A 248 22.71 -41.91 -1.56
C LYS A 248 22.26 -42.36 -2.94
N SER A 249 21.41 -41.56 -3.61
CA SER A 249 20.95 -41.87 -4.97
C SER A 249 22.12 -41.87 -5.96
N PHE A 250 23.01 -40.88 -5.86
CA PHE A 250 24.20 -40.80 -6.69
C PHE A 250 25.14 -42.01 -6.51
N ASP A 251 25.39 -42.41 -5.26
CA ASP A 251 26.21 -43.59 -4.96
C ASP A 251 25.60 -44.87 -5.53
N ASN A 252 24.27 -45.03 -5.41
CA ASN A 252 23.55 -46.16 -5.98
C ASN A 252 23.62 -46.16 -7.51
N GLU A 253 23.39 -45.02 -8.16
CA GLU A 253 23.42 -44.91 -9.62
C GLU A 253 24.82 -45.22 -10.17
N SER A 254 25.88 -44.80 -9.47
CA SER A 254 27.26 -45.17 -9.77
C SER A 254 27.48 -46.69 -9.68
N GLN A 255 27.00 -47.32 -8.61
CA GLN A 255 27.09 -48.78 -8.43
C GLN A 255 26.29 -49.54 -9.50
N LYS A 256 25.11 -49.03 -9.88
CA LYS A 256 24.30 -49.58 -10.98
C LYS A 256 25.06 -49.55 -12.30
N ALA A 257 25.63 -48.41 -12.68
CA ALA A 257 26.37 -48.27 -13.93
C ALA A 257 27.58 -49.23 -13.99
N ILE A 258 28.30 -49.39 -12.87
CA ILE A 258 29.41 -50.35 -12.77
C ILE A 258 28.91 -51.79 -12.97
N ALA A 259 27.79 -52.16 -12.33
CA ALA A 259 27.21 -53.49 -12.45
C ALA A 259 26.69 -53.79 -13.87
N GLU A 260 26.00 -52.84 -14.52
CA GLU A 260 25.52 -52.97 -15.90
C GLU A 260 26.68 -53.13 -16.89
N THR A 261 27.72 -52.31 -16.75
CA THR A 261 28.93 -52.41 -17.58
C THR A 261 29.60 -53.77 -17.40
N THR A 262 29.66 -54.25 -16.15
CA THR A 262 30.23 -55.57 -15.85
C THR A 262 29.42 -56.70 -16.49
N ILE A 263 28.08 -56.64 -16.43
CA ILE A 263 27.20 -57.61 -17.09
C ILE A 263 27.43 -57.58 -18.60
N GLN A 264 27.47 -56.40 -19.22
CA GLN A 264 27.64 -56.27 -20.67
C GLN A 264 28.98 -56.84 -21.16
N VAL A 265 30.06 -56.58 -20.43
CA VAL A 265 31.39 -57.13 -20.75
C VAL A 265 31.42 -58.65 -20.62
N GLU A 266 30.81 -59.21 -19.58
CA GLU A 266 30.76 -60.66 -19.38
C GLU A 266 29.80 -61.36 -20.37
N ASP A 267 28.68 -60.74 -20.73
CA ASP A 267 27.75 -61.25 -21.77
C ASP A 267 28.40 -61.25 -23.17
N GLN A 268 29.14 -60.20 -23.54
CA GLN A 268 29.89 -60.16 -24.80
C GLN A 268 30.94 -61.28 -24.88
N LYS A 269 31.67 -61.52 -23.78
CA LYS A 269 32.64 -62.63 -23.72
C LYS A 269 31.95 -64.00 -23.78
N ASN A 270 30.81 -64.17 -23.13
CA ASN A 270 30.05 -65.41 -23.22
C ASN A 270 29.55 -65.65 -24.65
N GLN A 271 29.17 -64.59 -25.37
CA GLN A 271 28.76 -64.70 -26.76
C GLN A 271 29.92 -65.10 -27.67
N SER A 272 31.10 -64.48 -27.52
CA SER A 272 32.29 -64.89 -28.29
C SER A 272 32.68 -66.33 -28.00
N ASP A 273 32.68 -66.73 -26.73
CA ASP A 273 33.04 -68.10 -26.34
C ASP A 273 32.02 -69.13 -26.86
N ARG A 274 30.72 -68.78 -26.93
CA ARG A 274 29.68 -69.64 -27.53
C ARG A 274 29.82 -69.79 -29.04
N GLU A 275 30.20 -68.73 -29.74
CA GLU A 275 30.48 -68.78 -31.18
C GLU A 275 31.71 -69.66 -31.46
N GLU A 276 32.76 -69.54 -30.64
CA GLU A 276 33.94 -70.41 -30.69
C GLU A 276 33.60 -71.87 -30.36
N ILE A 277 32.75 -72.14 -29.36
CA ILE A 277 32.28 -73.50 -29.06
C ILE A 277 31.53 -74.10 -30.26
N SER A 278 30.65 -73.33 -30.91
CA SER A 278 29.89 -73.78 -32.08
C SER A 278 30.78 -74.08 -33.29
N SER A 279 31.81 -73.26 -33.54
CA SER A 279 32.79 -73.54 -34.59
C SER A 279 33.63 -74.76 -34.26
N LEU A 280 34.11 -74.88 -33.03
CA LEU A 280 34.85 -76.05 -32.55
C LEU A 280 34.03 -77.33 -32.65
N ASP A 281 32.74 -77.31 -32.31
CA ASP A 281 31.86 -78.49 -32.43
C ASP A 281 31.71 -78.92 -33.91
N ARG A 282 31.56 -77.97 -34.85
CA ARG A 282 31.52 -78.27 -36.30
C ARG A 282 32.83 -78.86 -36.82
N GLU A 283 33.96 -78.27 -36.41
CA GLU A 283 35.28 -78.74 -36.81
C GLU A 283 35.61 -80.10 -36.19
N THR A 284 35.25 -80.31 -34.92
CA THR A 284 35.41 -81.59 -34.24
C THR A 284 34.59 -82.66 -34.95
N HIS A 285 33.35 -82.38 -35.33
CA HIS A 285 32.53 -83.31 -36.12
C HIS A 285 33.16 -83.67 -37.47
N LYS A 286 33.69 -82.67 -38.19
CA LYS A 286 34.36 -82.90 -39.48
C LYS A 286 35.62 -83.76 -39.32
N LEU A 287 36.50 -83.40 -38.38
CA LEU A 287 37.71 -84.16 -38.07
C LEU A 287 37.38 -85.57 -37.56
N GLN A 288 36.26 -85.75 -36.86
CA GLN A 288 35.84 -87.06 -36.36
C GLN A 288 35.38 -87.97 -37.50
N SER A 289 34.72 -87.43 -38.52
CA SER A 289 34.41 -88.17 -39.76
C SER A 289 35.69 -88.53 -40.52
N GLU A 290 36.62 -87.59 -40.70
CA GLU A 290 37.91 -87.83 -41.36
C GLU A 290 38.77 -88.85 -40.58
N PHE A 291 38.75 -88.80 -39.24
CA PHE A 291 39.42 -89.78 -38.38
C PHE A 291 38.90 -91.19 -38.63
N VAL A 292 37.58 -91.37 -38.72
CA VAL A 292 36.97 -92.69 -38.99
C VAL A 292 37.37 -93.21 -40.37
N GLU A 293 37.40 -92.36 -41.39
CA GLU A 293 37.86 -92.74 -42.73
C GLU A 293 39.32 -93.21 -42.72
N VAL A 294 40.22 -92.45 -42.08
CA VAL A 294 41.65 -92.80 -42.00
C VAL A 294 41.88 -94.03 -41.13
N VAL A 295 41.13 -94.22 -40.04
CA VAL A 295 41.23 -95.43 -39.21
C VAL A 295 40.79 -96.68 -40.00
N ASN A 296 39.73 -96.58 -40.81
CA ASN A 296 39.32 -97.66 -41.69
C ASN A 296 40.38 -97.97 -42.77
N GLU A 297 41.02 -96.93 -43.32
CA GLU A 297 42.13 -97.07 -44.27
C GLU A 297 43.35 -97.75 -43.61
N ILE A 298 43.73 -97.33 -42.41
CA ILE A 298 44.80 -97.99 -41.62
C ILE A 298 44.44 -99.43 -41.34
N SER A 299 43.22 -99.74 -40.88
CA SER A 299 42.81 -101.12 -40.59
C SER A 299 42.86 -102.02 -41.82
N ALA A 300 42.53 -101.50 -43.00
CA ALA A 300 42.64 -102.23 -44.26
C ALA A 300 44.11 -102.47 -44.65
N LEU A 301 44.97 -101.47 -44.49
CA LEU A 301 46.41 -101.59 -44.76
C LEU A 301 47.13 -102.49 -43.75
N ASP A 302 46.76 -102.42 -42.46
CA ASP A 302 47.34 -103.21 -41.37
C ASP A 302 46.95 -104.68 -41.50
N SER A 303 45.69 -104.99 -41.87
CA SER A 303 45.27 -106.36 -42.21
C SER A 303 46.10 -106.93 -43.37
N ARG A 304 46.39 -106.08 -44.38
CA ARG A 304 47.22 -106.46 -45.54
C ARG A 304 48.68 -106.63 -45.15
N LYS A 305 49.19 -105.82 -44.22
CA LYS A 305 50.55 -105.93 -43.66
C LYS A 305 50.70 -107.18 -42.81
N THR A 306 49.76 -107.49 -41.90
CA THR A 306 49.81 -108.71 -41.08
C THR A 306 49.75 -109.96 -41.94
N GLU A 307 48.96 -109.96 -43.02
CA GLU A 307 48.92 -111.10 -43.97
C GLU A 307 50.29 -111.31 -44.65
N LEU A 308 51.05 -110.23 -44.90
CA LEU A 308 52.40 -110.28 -45.46
C LEU A 308 53.45 -110.66 -44.40
N GLU A 309 53.35 -110.14 -43.18
CA GLU A 309 54.25 -110.46 -42.07
C GLU A 309 54.10 -111.92 -41.61
N GLU A 310 52.89 -112.47 -41.58
CA GLU A 310 52.68 -113.90 -41.31
C GLU A 310 53.35 -114.75 -42.40
N LYS A 311 53.17 -114.40 -43.68
CA LYS A 311 53.86 -115.06 -44.80
C LYS A 311 55.39 -115.01 -44.64
N ARG A 312 55.94 -113.87 -44.18
CA ARG A 312 57.39 -113.68 -43.93
C ARG A 312 57.89 -114.48 -42.74
N LYS A 313 57.16 -114.50 -41.62
CA LYS A 313 57.54 -115.32 -40.44
C LYS A 313 57.69 -116.80 -40.77
N TYR A 314 56.79 -117.34 -41.59
CA TYR A 314 56.91 -118.73 -42.08
C TYR A 314 58.14 -118.95 -42.98
N ALA A 315 58.62 -117.91 -43.68
CA ALA A 315 59.84 -117.95 -44.48
C ALA A 315 61.12 -117.74 -43.65
N LEU A 316 61.06 -116.97 -42.56
CA LEU A 316 62.15 -116.75 -41.58
C LEU A 316 62.47 -118.00 -40.74
N ASP A 317 61.47 -118.83 -40.44
CA ASP A 317 61.64 -120.13 -39.78
C ASP A 317 62.22 -121.22 -40.72
N SER A 318 62.47 -120.88 -42.00
CA SER A 318 63.18 -121.74 -42.95
C SER A 318 64.66 -121.86 -42.59
N GLN A 319 65.27 -123.03 -42.80
CA GLN A 319 66.70 -123.29 -42.51
C GLN A 319 67.67 -122.59 -43.50
N ASP A 320 67.16 -121.75 -44.41
CA ASP A 320 67.94 -121.13 -45.48
C ASP A 320 68.42 -119.72 -45.07
N ALA A 321 69.72 -119.60 -44.77
CA ALA A 321 70.34 -118.35 -44.32
C ALA A 321 70.22 -117.20 -45.33
N LYS A 322 70.15 -117.49 -46.63
CA LYS A 322 69.94 -116.48 -47.68
C LYS A 322 68.53 -115.91 -47.68
N ALA A 323 67.52 -116.75 -47.48
CA ALA A 323 66.12 -116.31 -47.39
C ALA A 323 65.93 -115.41 -46.15
N ARG A 324 66.52 -115.81 -45.02
CA ARG A 324 66.52 -115.03 -43.77
C ARG A 324 67.19 -113.67 -43.92
N ALA A 325 68.36 -113.60 -44.55
CA ALA A 325 69.04 -112.32 -44.81
C ALA A 325 68.25 -111.41 -45.77
N LYS A 326 67.57 -111.98 -46.78
CA LYS A 326 66.74 -111.23 -47.73
C LYS A 326 65.56 -110.53 -47.03
N GLU A 327 64.88 -111.24 -46.14
CA GLU A 327 63.77 -110.65 -45.38
C GLU A 327 64.23 -109.63 -44.34
N LEU A 328 65.35 -109.91 -43.64
CA LEU A 328 65.91 -108.98 -42.66
C LEU A 328 66.35 -107.65 -43.33
N LYS A 329 66.89 -107.70 -44.55
CA LYS A 329 67.20 -106.52 -45.38
C LYS A 329 65.94 -105.71 -45.71
N SER A 330 64.86 -106.38 -46.09
CA SER A 330 63.57 -105.70 -46.36
C SER A 330 63.02 -105.00 -45.11
N MET A 331 63.09 -105.65 -43.94
CA MET A 331 62.67 -105.05 -42.66
C MET A 331 63.54 -103.84 -42.26
N LEU A 332 64.82 -103.86 -42.61
CA LEU A 332 65.76 -102.77 -42.34
C LEU A 332 65.52 -101.54 -43.23
N GLU A 333 65.30 -101.75 -44.54
CA GLU A 333 64.93 -100.67 -45.46
C GLU A 333 63.60 -100.03 -45.06
N GLU A 334 62.64 -100.83 -44.61
CA GLU A 334 61.36 -100.38 -44.08
C GLU A 334 61.54 -99.47 -42.84
N ALA A 335 62.31 -99.94 -41.85
CA ALA A 335 62.59 -99.17 -40.64
C ALA A 335 63.37 -97.88 -40.92
N LYS A 336 64.27 -97.89 -41.91
CA LYS A 336 65.01 -96.70 -42.35
C LYS A 336 64.08 -95.64 -42.94
N TYR A 337 63.15 -96.06 -43.80
CA TYR A 337 62.18 -95.18 -44.43
C TYR A 337 61.27 -94.51 -43.39
N GLU A 338 60.77 -95.28 -42.41
CA GLU A 338 59.93 -94.75 -41.32
C GLU A 338 60.66 -93.69 -40.47
N TYR A 339 61.97 -93.84 -40.24
CA TYR A 339 62.79 -92.87 -39.51
C TYR A 339 62.98 -91.57 -40.30
N GLU A 340 63.44 -91.66 -41.56
CA GLU A 340 63.72 -90.48 -42.39
C GLU A 340 62.47 -89.64 -42.69
N ASP A 341 61.30 -90.28 -42.80
CA ASP A 341 60.02 -89.60 -42.98
C ASP A 341 59.66 -88.72 -41.77
N ARG A 342 59.82 -89.25 -40.55
CA ARG A 342 59.52 -88.51 -39.31
C ARG A 342 60.48 -87.35 -39.07
N ASP A 343 61.75 -87.49 -39.42
CA ASP A 343 62.77 -86.44 -39.29
C ASP A 343 62.50 -85.24 -40.21
N LYS A 344 62.10 -85.51 -41.46
CA LYS A 344 61.67 -84.47 -42.41
C LYS A 344 60.44 -83.71 -41.92
N ARG A 345 59.47 -84.41 -41.30
CA ARG A 345 58.23 -83.80 -40.76
C ARG A 345 58.52 -82.80 -39.65
N ILE A 346 59.45 -83.10 -38.73
CA ILE A 346 59.86 -82.19 -37.66
C ILE A 346 60.55 -80.94 -38.22
N SER A 347 61.45 -81.12 -39.20
CA SER A 347 62.16 -80.00 -39.83
C SER A 347 61.22 -79.01 -40.53
N SER A 348 60.16 -79.49 -41.20
CA SER A 348 59.14 -78.61 -41.79
C SER A 348 58.37 -77.81 -40.73
N LEU A 349 57.96 -78.45 -39.63
CA LEU A 349 57.20 -77.80 -38.56
C LEU A 349 58.00 -76.69 -37.86
N GLN A 350 59.32 -76.85 -37.73
CA GLN A 350 60.20 -75.81 -37.17
C GLN A 350 60.22 -74.55 -38.04
N THR A 351 60.21 -74.72 -39.37
CA THR A 351 60.19 -73.60 -40.32
C THR A 351 58.89 -72.81 -40.23
N ASP A 352 57.75 -73.49 -40.05
CA ASP A 352 56.43 -72.86 -39.90
C ASP A 352 56.31 -72.02 -38.62
N VAL A 353 56.96 -72.43 -37.53
CA VAL A 353 57.02 -71.67 -36.27
C VAL A 353 57.74 -70.33 -36.47
N GLU A 354 58.86 -70.31 -37.20
CA GLU A 354 59.60 -69.06 -37.48
C GLU A 354 58.77 -68.08 -38.32
N LEU A 355 58.02 -68.57 -39.31
CA LEU A 355 57.15 -67.73 -40.13
C LEU A 355 56.01 -67.12 -39.30
N ALA A 356 55.39 -67.92 -38.42
CA ALA A 356 54.32 -67.47 -37.54
C ALA A 356 54.79 -66.41 -36.53
N ASN A 357 56.04 -66.50 -36.06
CA ASN A 357 56.66 -65.48 -35.21
C ASN A 357 56.73 -64.12 -35.91
N LYS A 358 57.27 -64.07 -37.14
CA LYS A 358 57.40 -62.80 -37.88
C LYS A 358 56.06 -62.11 -38.12
N ASN A 359 55.01 -62.87 -38.45
CA ASN A 359 53.68 -62.32 -38.68
C ASN A 359 53.08 -61.75 -37.38
N TYR A 360 53.30 -62.41 -36.24
CA TYR A 360 52.84 -61.92 -34.94
C TYR A 360 53.41 -60.54 -34.61
N ASP A 361 54.73 -60.39 -34.73
CA ASP A 361 55.44 -59.14 -34.40
C ASP A 361 54.96 -57.96 -35.27
N GLN A 362 54.66 -58.22 -36.55
CA GLN A 362 54.17 -57.19 -37.48
C GLN A 362 52.76 -56.68 -37.11
N VAL A 363 51.87 -57.59 -36.71
CA VAL A 363 50.49 -57.24 -36.31
C VAL A 363 50.50 -56.53 -34.95
N GLU A 364 51.37 -56.93 -34.04
CA GLU A 364 51.55 -56.30 -32.72
C GLU A 364 52.00 -54.82 -32.84
N ALA A 365 52.92 -54.54 -33.77
CA ALA A 365 53.36 -53.17 -34.06
C ALA A 365 52.24 -52.28 -34.62
N ASN A 366 51.29 -52.84 -35.38
CA ASN A 366 50.13 -52.07 -35.88
C ASN A 366 49.08 -51.85 -34.79
N PHE A 367 48.83 -52.86 -33.96
CA PHE A 367 47.91 -52.76 -32.82
C PHE A 367 48.33 -51.66 -31.84
N SER A 368 49.62 -51.61 -31.49
CA SER A 368 50.15 -50.58 -30.57
C SER A 368 49.96 -49.15 -31.10
N LYS A 369 50.20 -48.89 -32.39
CA LYS A 369 49.98 -47.57 -33.00
C LYS A 369 48.51 -47.12 -32.96
N LEU A 370 47.57 -47.99 -33.33
CA LEU A 370 46.14 -47.64 -33.25
C LEU A 370 45.67 -47.48 -31.81
N ALA A 371 46.25 -48.22 -30.85
CA ALA A 371 45.92 -48.10 -29.44
C ALA A 371 46.31 -46.72 -28.86
N GLU A 372 47.48 -46.19 -29.27
CA GLU A 372 47.89 -44.82 -28.93
C GLU A 372 46.96 -43.75 -29.54
N GLU A 373 46.58 -43.90 -30.81
CA GLU A 373 45.64 -42.98 -31.47
C GLU A 373 44.27 -42.97 -30.78
N ASN A 374 43.76 -44.15 -30.39
CA ASN A 374 42.50 -44.26 -29.65
C ASN A 374 42.60 -43.57 -28.29
N SER A 375 43.70 -43.80 -27.56
CA SER A 375 43.95 -43.15 -26.26
C SER A 375 43.93 -41.63 -26.36
N HIS A 376 44.59 -41.05 -27.38
CA HIS A 376 44.56 -39.61 -27.64
C HIS A 376 43.16 -39.09 -27.95
N THR A 377 42.39 -39.82 -28.77
CA THR A 377 41.02 -39.46 -29.15
C THR A 377 40.10 -39.46 -27.92
N THR A 378 40.18 -40.48 -27.07
CA THR A 378 39.44 -40.57 -25.81
C THR A 378 39.79 -39.43 -24.85
N GLN A 379 41.07 -39.06 -24.73
CA GLN A 379 41.49 -37.92 -23.90
C GLN A 379 40.88 -36.59 -24.39
N MET A 380 40.83 -36.38 -25.71
CA MET A 380 40.22 -35.18 -26.29
C MET A 380 38.70 -35.15 -26.05
N MET A 381 38.02 -36.29 -26.24
CA MET A 381 36.59 -36.42 -25.93
C MET A 381 36.30 -36.09 -24.46
N ASN A 382 37.09 -36.60 -23.52
CA ASN A 382 36.92 -36.29 -22.11
C ASN A 382 37.07 -34.79 -21.82
N ARG A 383 38.01 -34.10 -22.47
CA ARG A 383 38.17 -32.63 -22.34
C ARG A 383 36.97 -31.88 -22.89
N LEU A 384 36.47 -32.27 -24.05
CA LEU A 384 35.29 -31.65 -24.68
C LEU A 384 34.02 -31.92 -23.85
N SER A 385 33.87 -33.13 -23.31
CA SER A 385 32.75 -33.50 -22.43
C SER A 385 32.75 -32.64 -21.17
N ASN A 386 33.88 -32.56 -20.47
CA ASN A 386 34.01 -31.72 -19.29
C ASN A 386 33.71 -30.25 -19.61
N ARG A 387 34.12 -29.76 -20.79
CA ARG A 387 33.80 -28.39 -21.23
C ARG A 387 32.30 -28.21 -21.49
N LYS A 388 31.65 -29.18 -22.13
CA LYS A 388 30.20 -29.22 -22.35
C LYS A 388 29.46 -29.14 -21.02
N ASP A 389 29.87 -29.93 -20.02
CA ASP A 389 29.21 -29.97 -18.71
C ASP A 389 29.30 -28.62 -17.99
N VAL A 390 30.48 -27.98 -18.03
CA VAL A 390 30.66 -26.63 -17.47
C VAL A 390 29.73 -25.61 -18.16
N LEU A 391 29.67 -25.62 -19.50
CA LEU A 391 28.80 -24.70 -20.26
C LEU A 391 27.31 -24.97 -20.00
N THR A 392 26.93 -26.24 -19.88
CA THR A 392 25.55 -26.67 -19.59
C THR A 392 25.12 -26.23 -18.19
N ASN A 393 26.00 -26.36 -17.20
CA ASN A 393 25.73 -25.90 -15.83
C ASN A 393 25.61 -24.37 -15.76
N LEU A 394 26.45 -23.62 -16.48
CA LEU A 394 26.35 -22.17 -16.55
C LEU A 394 25.03 -21.70 -17.22
N LEU A 395 24.49 -22.46 -18.18
CA LEU A 395 23.19 -22.19 -18.80
C LEU A 395 21.99 -22.52 -17.90
N LYS A 396 22.11 -23.51 -17.01
CA LYS A 396 21.05 -23.83 -16.04
C LYS A 396 20.86 -22.73 -15.00
N SER A 397 21.93 -22.01 -14.65
CA SER A 397 21.90 -20.93 -13.67
C SER A 397 22.48 -19.63 -14.24
N PRO A 398 21.84 -19.04 -15.28
CA PRO A 398 22.43 -17.96 -16.07
C PRO A 398 22.55 -16.63 -15.32
N PHE A 399 21.96 -16.52 -14.13
CA PHE A 399 21.87 -15.28 -13.34
C PHE A 399 22.50 -15.37 -11.95
N ASP A 400 23.31 -16.40 -11.65
CA ASP A 400 23.92 -16.57 -10.31
C ASP A 400 24.78 -15.37 -9.86
N HIS A 401 25.40 -14.67 -10.81
CA HIS A 401 26.19 -13.46 -10.52
C HIS A 401 25.33 -12.20 -10.28
N GLN A 402 24.01 -12.27 -10.51
CA GLN A 402 23.04 -11.18 -10.32
C GLN A 402 21.89 -11.60 -9.40
N GLN A 403 22.18 -11.62 -8.10
CA GLN A 403 21.28 -12.10 -7.05
C GLN A 403 19.86 -11.49 -7.13
N GLY A 404 19.75 -10.17 -7.36
CA GLY A 404 18.45 -9.51 -7.47
C GLY A 404 17.64 -9.90 -8.71
N VAL A 405 18.30 -10.25 -9.82
CA VAL A 405 17.62 -10.72 -11.03
C VAL A 405 17.17 -12.17 -10.84
N LYS A 406 18.06 -12.99 -10.28
CA LYS A 406 17.76 -14.40 -9.93
C LYS A 406 16.54 -14.53 -9.04
N THR A 407 16.47 -13.80 -7.92
CA THR A 407 15.35 -13.89 -6.96
C THR A 407 14.00 -13.61 -7.61
N ILE A 408 13.93 -12.63 -8.52
CA ILE A 408 12.67 -12.28 -9.18
C ILE A 408 12.28 -13.30 -10.26
N ILE A 409 13.25 -13.87 -10.97
CA ILE A 409 12.99 -14.87 -12.01
C ILE A 409 12.63 -16.23 -11.40
N ASP A 410 13.30 -16.63 -10.32
CA ASP A 410 12.99 -17.88 -9.59
C ASP A 410 11.58 -17.84 -8.98
N GLN A 411 11.05 -16.65 -8.69
CA GLN A 411 9.71 -16.44 -8.13
C GLN A 411 8.74 -15.79 -9.13
N LYS A 412 9.01 -15.89 -10.43
CA LYS A 412 8.25 -15.20 -11.49
C LYS A 412 6.74 -15.43 -11.37
N ASP A 413 6.30 -16.64 -11.03
CA ASP A 413 4.88 -17.00 -10.92
C ASP A 413 4.16 -16.32 -9.75
N SER A 414 4.90 -15.82 -8.75
CA SER A 414 4.35 -15.06 -7.63
C SER A 414 4.10 -13.58 -7.98
N PHE A 415 4.68 -13.08 -9.06
CA PHE A 415 4.57 -11.68 -9.48
C PHE A 415 3.69 -11.53 -10.71
N TYR A 416 2.62 -10.74 -10.58
CA TYR A 416 1.81 -10.34 -11.71
C TYR A 416 2.58 -9.31 -12.58
N GLY A 417 2.61 -9.54 -13.89
CA GLY A 417 3.15 -8.59 -14.87
C GLY A 417 4.68 -8.60 -15.03
N ILE A 418 5.38 -9.70 -14.71
CA ILE A 418 6.80 -9.87 -15.02
C ILE A 418 6.96 -10.78 -16.26
N HIS A 419 7.52 -10.26 -17.35
CA HIS A 419 7.66 -11.00 -18.60
C HIS A 419 8.93 -11.86 -18.67
N GLY A 420 10.07 -11.35 -18.18
CA GLY A 420 11.34 -12.07 -18.18
C GLY A 420 12.55 -11.15 -18.32
N VAL A 421 13.71 -11.73 -18.59
CA VAL A 421 14.99 -11.01 -18.74
C VAL A 421 15.30 -10.73 -20.21
N VAL A 422 15.87 -9.57 -20.54
CA VAL A 422 16.18 -9.17 -21.93
C VAL A 422 16.97 -10.24 -22.69
N SER A 423 17.99 -10.88 -22.08
CA SER A 423 18.78 -11.94 -22.72
C SER A 423 18.00 -13.21 -23.09
N GLN A 424 16.81 -13.43 -22.51
CA GLN A 424 15.92 -14.53 -22.86
C GLN A 424 14.90 -14.11 -23.93
N LEU A 425 14.48 -12.84 -23.92
CA LEU A 425 13.43 -12.29 -24.79
C LEU A 425 13.94 -11.87 -26.18
N LEU A 426 15.22 -11.50 -26.29
CA LEU A 426 15.87 -11.05 -27.52
C LEU A 426 16.91 -12.10 -27.96
N GLN A 427 16.64 -12.80 -29.06
CA GLN A 427 17.55 -13.82 -29.61
C GLN A 427 18.34 -13.26 -30.79
N PRO A 428 19.68 -13.14 -30.72
CA PRO A 428 20.48 -12.69 -31.86
C PRO A 428 20.39 -13.66 -33.04
N GLN A 429 20.49 -13.13 -34.26
CA GLN A 429 20.71 -13.96 -35.46
C GLN A 429 22.11 -14.58 -35.43
N GLU A 430 22.27 -15.72 -36.12
CA GLU A 430 23.52 -16.48 -36.15
C GLU A 430 24.70 -15.60 -36.61
N GLY A 431 25.76 -15.57 -35.81
CA GLY A 431 26.96 -14.78 -36.09
C GLY A 431 27.00 -13.40 -35.41
N TYR A 432 25.87 -12.88 -34.93
CA TYR A 432 25.78 -11.55 -34.31
C TYR A 432 25.77 -11.57 -32.76
N GLU A 433 26.03 -12.71 -32.12
CA GLU A 433 25.85 -12.88 -30.68
C GLU A 433 26.79 -11.98 -29.86
N GLU A 434 28.07 -11.89 -30.25
CA GLU A 434 29.05 -11.01 -29.59
C GLU A 434 28.70 -9.52 -29.78
N ALA A 435 28.26 -9.15 -30.98
CA ALA A 435 27.82 -7.79 -31.30
C ALA A 435 26.58 -7.38 -30.49
N VAL A 436 25.54 -8.22 -30.45
CA VAL A 436 24.30 -7.94 -29.70
C VAL A 436 24.55 -7.97 -28.19
N SER A 437 25.35 -8.91 -27.71
CA SER A 437 25.75 -8.96 -26.30
C SER A 437 26.46 -7.67 -25.87
N SER A 438 27.40 -7.17 -26.67
CA SER A 438 28.14 -5.93 -26.40
C SER A 438 27.30 -4.67 -26.62
N ALA A 439 26.32 -4.73 -27.54
CA ALA A 439 25.33 -3.69 -27.74
C ALA A 439 24.42 -3.51 -26.52
N LEU A 440 23.95 -4.60 -25.91
CA LEU A 440 23.09 -4.58 -24.72
C LEU A 440 23.90 -4.34 -23.43
N GLY A 441 25.10 -4.91 -23.30
CA GLY A 441 25.93 -4.79 -22.10
C GLY A 441 25.15 -5.17 -20.83
N GLY A 442 25.16 -4.32 -19.81
CA GLY A 442 24.40 -4.56 -18.57
C GLY A 442 22.88 -4.67 -18.75
N ALA A 443 22.34 -4.16 -19.86
CA ALA A 443 20.91 -4.28 -20.17
C ALA A 443 20.48 -5.72 -20.48
N LEU A 444 21.43 -6.63 -20.75
CA LEU A 444 21.18 -8.06 -20.91
C LEU A 444 20.41 -8.64 -19.72
N PHE A 445 20.67 -8.13 -18.51
CA PHE A 445 20.12 -8.65 -17.27
C PHE A 445 18.91 -7.84 -16.75
N HIS A 446 18.42 -6.87 -17.52
CA HIS A 446 17.26 -6.09 -17.09
C HIS A 446 15.98 -6.93 -17.19
N ILE A 447 15.08 -6.74 -16.23
CA ILE A 447 13.79 -7.45 -16.17
C ILE A 447 12.72 -6.59 -16.84
N VAL A 448 11.96 -7.18 -17.75
CA VAL A 448 10.84 -6.51 -18.43
C VAL A 448 9.56 -6.75 -17.64
N SER A 449 8.91 -5.68 -17.21
CA SER A 449 7.59 -5.71 -16.57
C SER A 449 6.51 -5.15 -17.51
N GLU A 450 5.26 -5.51 -17.27
CA GLU A 450 4.10 -4.99 -18.01
C GLU A 450 3.99 -3.47 -17.81
N ASP A 451 4.02 -3.01 -16.55
CA ASP A 451 3.87 -1.61 -16.16
C ASP A 451 4.78 -1.20 -14.98
N GLU A 452 4.64 0.06 -14.55
CA GLU A 452 5.39 0.64 -13.44
C GLU A 452 4.99 0.06 -12.08
N ASP A 453 3.73 -0.35 -11.92
CA ASP A 453 3.21 -0.89 -10.66
C ASP A 453 3.73 -2.30 -10.41
N SER A 454 3.76 -3.17 -11.42
CA SER A 454 4.44 -4.47 -11.38
C SER A 454 5.92 -4.33 -11.05
N ALA A 455 6.62 -3.36 -11.67
CA ALA A 455 8.01 -3.07 -11.33
C ALA A 455 8.18 -2.61 -9.88
N ARG A 456 7.31 -1.71 -9.39
CA ARG A 456 7.38 -1.19 -8.01
C ARG A 456 7.11 -2.28 -6.98
N ASN A 457 6.20 -3.21 -7.28
CA ASN A 457 5.93 -4.37 -6.44
C ASN A 457 7.18 -5.25 -6.32
N ALA A 458 7.78 -5.65 -7.45
CA ALA A 458 9.00 -6.44 -7.47
C ALA A 458 10.20 -5.73 -6.78
N ILE A 459 10.34 -4.41 -6.95
CA ILE A 459 11.36 -3.62 -6.24
C ILE A 459 11.09 -3.58 -4.72
N SER A 460 9.83 -3.42 -4.31
CA SER A 460 9.46 -3.41 -2.89
C SER A 460 9.75 -4.77 -2.25
N PHE A 461 9.51 -5.86 -2.97
CA PHE A 461 9.89 -7.20 -2.57
C PHE A 461 11.41 -7.35 -2.38
N LEU A 462 12.22 -6.92 -3.36
CA LEU A 462 13.69 -6.93 -3.24
C LEU A 462 14.16 -6.09 -2.04
N LYS A 463 13.52 -4.94 -1.80
CA LYS A 463 13.87 -4.04 -0.68
C LYS A 463 13.48 -4.62 0.68
N LYS A 464 12.31 -5.25 0.81
CA LYS A 464 11.83 -5.90 2.03
C LYS A 464 12.78 -7.05 2.43
N ASN A 465 13.22 -7.84 1.44
CA ASN A 465 14.04 -9.04 1.65
C ASN A 465 15.57 -8.81 1.54
N ARG A 466 16.02 -7.60 1.17
CA ARG A 466 17.43 -7.26 0.91
C ARG A 466 18.12 -8.19 -0.11
N SER A 467 17.35 -8.75 -1.06
CA SER A 467 17.78 -9.80 -2.00
C SER A 467 18.59 -9.29 -3.19
N GLY A 468 19.36 -8.20 -3.02
CA GLY A 468 20.19 -7.60 -4.07
C GLY A 468 19.50 -6.51 -4.88
N ARG A 469 20.07 -6.20 -6.06
CA ARG A 469 19.65 -5.10 -6.94
C ARG A 469 19.32 -5.64 -8.33
N ALA A 470 18.19 -5.22 -8.88
CA ALA A 470 17.81 -5.45 -10.27
C ALA A 470 17.35 -4.14 -10.92
N THR A 471 17.41 -4.08 -12.25
CA THR A 471 16.89 -2.95 -13.04
C THR A 471 15.69 -3.44 -13.84
N PHE A 472 14.59 -2.70 -13.76
CA PHE A 472 13.33 -3.04 -14.41
C PHE A 472 13.05 -2.10 -15.59
N LEU A 473 12.43 -2.65 -16.62
CA LEU A 473 12.00 -1.95 -17.84
C LEU A 473 10.49 -2.12 -18.01
N PRO A 474 9.67 -1.15 -17.52
CA PRO A 474 8.23 -1.15 -17.71
C PRO A 474 7.86 -0.98 -19.19
N ALA A 475 7.19 -1.98 -19.77
CA ALA A 475 6.79 -1.97 -21.17
C ALA A 475 5.85 -0.80 -21.49
N SER A 476 5.00 -0.40 -20.54
CA SER A 476 4.10 0.76 -20.67
C SER A 476 4.79 2.11 -20.87
N VAL A 477 6.08 2.24 -20.50
CA VAL A 477 6.81 3.52 -20.52
C VAL A 477 7.92 3.56 -21.58
N LEU A 478 8.32 2.39 -22.10
CA LEU A 478 9.38 2.30 -23.09
C LEU A 478 9.00 3.05 -24.38
N LYS A 479 9.93 3.89 -24.84
CA LYS A 479 9.79 4.59 -26.13
C LYS A 479 10.76 3.99 -27.14
N PRO A 480 10.32 3.73 -28.38
CA PRO A 480 11.21 3.25 -29.42
C PRO A 480 12.21 4.34 -29.81
N ARG A 481 13.40 3.91 -30.24
CA ARG A 481 14.44 4.81 -30.71
C ARG A 481 14.82 4.40 -32.12
N TYR A 482 15.04 5.38 -32.99
CA TYR A 482 15.39 5.16 -34.39
C TYR A 482 16.54 6.07 -34.79
N VAL A 483 17.38 5.55 -35.67
CA VAL A 483 18.41 6.33 -36.37
C VAL A 483 17.73 7.26 -37.37
N ASN A 484 18.17 8.50 -37.46
CA ASN A 484 17.60 9.45 -38.40
C ASN A 484 17.79 8.99 -39.85
N GLN A 485 16.84 9.28 -40.74
CA GLN A 485 16.88 8.79 -42.13
C GLN A 485 18.12 9.29 -42.89
N ASP A 486 18.49 10.56 -42.72
CA ASP A 486 19.71 11.11 -43.34
C ASP A 486 20.98 10.39 -42.87
N ASP A 487 21.02 9.99 -41.59
CA ASP A 487 22.15 9.31 -40.98
C ASP A 487 22.22 7.84 -41.40
N LEU A 488 21.06 7.20 -41.63
CA LEU A 488 20.97 5.87 -42.22
C LEU A 488 21.51 5.85 -43.64
N ILE A 489 21.19 6.84 -44.47
CA ILE A 489 21.73 6.94 -45.84
C ILE A 489 23.25 7.09 -45.81
N VAL A 490 23.80 7.85 -44.86
CA VAL A 490 25.25 7.97 -44.67
C VAL A 490 25.86 6.64 -44.21
N ALA A 491 25.18 5.91 -43.32
CA ALA A 491 25.65 4.61 -42.84
C ALA A 491 25.61 3.52 -43.92
N ASP A 492 24.55 3.48 -44.74
CA ASP A 492 24.39 2.52 -45.85
C ASP A 492 25.50 2.69 -46.91
N ASN A 493 26.03 3.89 -47.07
CA ASN A 493 27.14 4.19 -47.98
C ASN A 493 28.53 4.02 -47.34
N ALA A 494 28.60 3.70 -46.04
CA ALA A 494 29.86 3.49 -45.33
C ALA A 494 30.37 2.05 -45.50
N THR A 495 31.68 1.90 -45.63
CA THR A 495 32.33 0.62 -45.81
C THR A 495 32.26 -0.23 -44.53
N GLY A 496 31.70 -1.44 -44.64
CA GLY A 496 31.63 -2.41 -43.54
C GLY A 496 30.47 -2.22 -42.56
N TYR A 497 29.45 -1.42 -42.92
CA TYR A 497 28.19 -1.34 -42.18
C TYR A 497 27.28 -2.56 -42.47
N LEU A 498 26.75 -3.18 -41.42
CA LEU A 498 25.93 -4.40 -41.51
C LEU A 498 24.45 -4.15 -41.22
N GLY A 499 24.11 -3.08 -40.50
CA GLY A 499 22.73 -2.72 -40.19
C GLY A 499 22.53 -2.14 -38.79
N VAL A 500 21.26 -1.87 -38.47
CA VAL A 500 20.82 -1.48 -37.12
C VAL A 500 20.63 -2.74 -36.28
N ALA A 501 21.17 -2.77 -35.06
CA ALA A 501 21.17 -3.94 -34.20
C ALA A 501 19.77 -4.50 -33.90
N SER A 502 18.73 -3.66 -33.86
CA SER A 502 17.35 -4.11 -33.64
C SER A 502 16.81 -5.02 -34.75
N LYS A 503 17.38 -4.98 -35.96
CA LYS A 503 17.00 -5.86 -37.08
C LYS A 503 17.78 -7.19 -37.10
N LEU A 504 18.84 -7.30 -36.30
CA LEU A 504 19.73 -8.46 -36.21
C LEU A 504 19.35 -9.38 -35.03
N VAL A 505 18.15 -9.20 -34.50
CA VAL A 505 17.61 -9.90 -33.33
C VAL A 505 16.19 -10.34 -33.63
N GLU A 506 15.89 -11.59 -33.30
CA GLU A 506 14.57 -12.19 -33.32
C GLU A 506 13.87 -12.03 -31.97
N TYR A 507 12.58 -11.69 -32.00
CA TYR A 507 11.76 -11.49 -30.80
C TYR A 507 10.27 -11.66 -31.13
N ASP A 508 9.47 -11.92 -30.09
CA ASP A 508 8.01 -11.92 -30.19
C ASP A 508 7.50 -10.49 -30.51
N PRO A 509 6.54 -10.31 -31.44
CA PRO A 509 5.97 -9.00 -31.79
C PRO A 509 5.62 -8.10 -30.60
N LYS A 510 5.19 -8.65 -29.47
CA LYS A 510 4.89 -7.86 -28.26
C LYS A 510 6.10 -7.10 -27.68
N PHE A 511 7.33 -7.52 -28.01
CA PHE A 511 8.59 -6.92 -27.55
C PHE A 511 9.27 -6.05 -28.61
N GLU A 512 8.58 -5.66 -29.69
CA GLU A 512 9.14 -4.76 -30.71
C GLU A 512 9.60 -3.41 -30.13
N ILE A 513 8.81 -2.85 -29.21
CA ILE A 513 9.13 -1.59 -28.54
C ILE A 513 10.39 -1.75 -27.67
N LEU A 514 10.55 -2.89 -27.00
CA LEU A 514 11.74 -3.23 -26.21
C LEU A 514 13.00 -3.29 -27.08
N ALA A 515 12.94 -4.06 -28.17
CA ALA A 515 14.04 -4.19 -29.12
C ALA A 515 14.42 -2.84 -29.74
N SER A 516 13.44 -2.05 -30.17
CA SER A 516 13.64 -0.72 -30.74
C SER A 516 14.19 0.29 -29.72
N SER A 517 13.79 0.19 -28.45
CA SER A 517 14.27 1.11 -27.39
C SER A 517 15.74 0.86 -27.02
N LEU A 518 16.14 -0.40 -26.93
CA LEU A 518 17.50 -0.81 -26.54
C LEU A 518 18.48 -0.80 -27.72
N LEU A 519 18.05 -1.29 -28.88
CA LEU A 519 18.93 -1.56 -30.03
C LEU A 519 18.64 -0.71 -31.27
N GLY A 520 17.52 0.01 -31.32
CA GLY A 520 17.12 0.78 -32.51
C GLY A 520 17.97 2.01 -32.83
N ASN A 521 18.90 2.37 -31.92
CA ASN A 521 19.90 3.43 -32.10
C ASN A 521 21.34 2.92 -32.05
N VAL A 522 21.53 1.62 -32.29
CA VAL A 522 22.85 0.97 -32.30
C VAL A 522 23.13 0.46 -33.71
N LEU A 523 24.27 0.86 -34.26
CA LEU A 523 24.74 0.43 -35.58
C LEU A 523 25.75 -0.70 -35.43
N VAL A 524 25.79 -1.62 -36.39
CA VAL A 524 26.72 -2.75 -36.39
C VAL A 524 27.65 -2.67 -37.61
N THR A 525 28.93 -2.95 -37.40
CA THR A 525 29.98 -2.94 -38.42
C THR A 525 30.85 -4.19 -38.32
N GLU A 526 31.64 -4.52 -39.35
CA GLU A 526 32.52 -5.69 -39.29
C GLU A 526 33.72 -5.46 -38.35
N LYS A 527 34.44 -4.34 -38.51
CA LYS A 527 35.73 -4.08 -37.81
C LYS A 527 35.78 -2.72 -37.13
N LEU A 528 36.64 -2.58 -36.11
CA LEU A 528 36.79 -1.34 -35.33
C LEU A 528 37.14 -0.11 -36.15
N VAL A 529 38.01 -0.28 -37.16
CA VAL A 529 38.46 0.82 -38.01
C VAL A 529 37.27 1.44 -38.74
N GLN A 530 36.40 0.60 -39.32
CA GLN A 530 35.17 1.00 -39.99
C GLN A 530 34.18 1.62 -39.01
N ALA A 531 34.05 1.04 -37.81
CA ALA A 531 33.21 1.60 -36.75
C ALA A 531 33.60 3.05 -36.40
N ASN A 532 34.90 3.34 -36.32
CA ASN A 532 35.42 4.66 -36.00
C ASN A 532 35.25 5.66 -37.15
N GLU A 533 35.46 5.22 -38.40
CA GLU A 533 35.18 6.03 -39.59
C GLU A 533 33.70 6.42 -39.68
N LEU A 534 32.82 5.44 -39.51
CA LEU A 534 31.37 5.64 -39.49
C LEU A 534 30.96 6.57 -38.34
N ALA A 535 31.52 6.39 -37.14
CA ALA A 535 31.27 7.27 -36.01
C ALA A 535 31.65 8.72 -36.32
N ARG A 536 32.78 8.96 -37.00
CA ARG A 536 33.23 10.30 -37.41
C ARG A 536 32.27 10.93 -38.43
N MET A 537 31.84 10.16 -39.44
CA MET A 537 30.87 10.62 -40.45
C MET A 537 29.54 11.01 -39.80
N LEU A 538 29.08 10.24 -38.82
CA LEU A 538 27.84 10.48 -38.08
C LEU A 538 27.97 11.48 -36.93
N LYS A 539 29.16 12.08 -36.75
CA LYS A 539 29.49 13.05 -35.68
C LYS A 539 29.29 12.46 -34.27
N PHE A 540 29.63 11.19 -34.08
CA PHE A 540 29.59 10.45 -32.81
C PHE A 540 28.22 10.45 -32.10
N ARG A 541 27.12 10.53 -32.87
CA ARG A 541 25.74 10.57 -32.34
C ARG A 541 25.19 9.20 -31.92
N TYR A 542 25.68 8.12 -32.52
CA TYR A 542 25.17 6.77 -32.32
C TYR A 542 26.22 5.86 -31.67
N LYS A 543 25.74 4.81 -31.01
CA LYS A 543 26.60 3.71 -30.52
C LYS A 543 26.85 2.78 -31.70
N ILE A 544 28.10 2.40 -31.93
CA ILE A 544 28.49 1.50 -33.02
C ILE A 544 29.23 0.31 -32.43
N VAL A 545 28.87 -0.90 -32.84
CA VAL A 545 29.45 -2.14 -32.32
C VAL A 545 30.02 -2.96 -33.47
N THR A 546 31.13 -3.64 -33.25
CA THR A 546 31.74 -4.53 -34.25
C THR A 546 31.23 -5.97 -34.09
N MET A 547 31.47 -6.82 -35.08
CA MET A 547 31.14 -8.25 -34.98
C MET A 547 31.84 -8.94 -33.80
N ASP A 548 33.07 -8.50 -33.49
CA ASP A 548 33.90 -9.01 -32.40
C ASP A 548 33.55 -8.38 -31.02
N GLY A 549 32.48 -7.58 -30.94
CA GLY A 549 31.99 -7.00 -29.69
C GLY A 549 32.71 -5.73 -29.22
N GLU A 550 33.55 -5.11 -30.04
CA GLU A 550 34.17 -3.81 -29.71
C GLU A 550 33.15 -2.69 -29.90
N VAL A 551 33.18 -1.69 -29.02
CA VAL A 551 32.13 -0.67 -28.96
C VAL A 551 32.73 0.72 -29.10
N VAL A 552 32.18 1.51 -30.03
CA VAL A 552 32.34 2.97 -30.10
C VAL A 552 31.08 3.61 -29.52
N HIS A 553 31.22 4.27 -28.38
CA HIS A 553 30.12 4.94 -27.70
C HIS A 553 29.82 6.32 -28.31
N LYS A 554 28.65 6.85 -27.96
CA LYS A 554 28.28 8.23 -28.26
C LYS A 554 29.30 9.18 -27.64
N GLY A 555 29.80 10.14 -28.40
CA GLY A 555 30.88 11.04 -27.97
C GLY A 555 32.31 10.51 -28.16
N GLY A 556 32.48 9.32 -28.76
CA GLY A 556 33.78 8.87 -29.30
C GLY A 556 34.68 8.09 -28.32
N SER A 557 34.19 7.73 -27.13
CA SER A 557 34.90 6.77 -26.28
C SER A 557 34.78 5.36 -26.85
N MET A 558 35.83 4.54 -26.68
CA MET A 558 35.90 3.18 -27.25
C MET A 558 36.14 2.15 -26.15
N THR A 559 35.56 0.97 -26.30
CA THR A 559 35.73 -0.20 -25.43
C THR A 559 36.16 -1.39 -26.27
N GLY A 560 37.26 -2.04 -25.87
CA GLY A 560 37.78 -3.23 -26.51
C GLY A 560 38.68 -4.03 -25.56
N GLY A 561 38.78 -5.33 -25.79
CA GLY A 561 39.53 -6.26 -24.96
C GLY A 561 38.71 -7.52 -24.63
N LYS A 562 39.35 -8.68 -24.69
CA LYS A 562 38.72 -9.97 -24.38
C LYS A 562 39.03 -10.35 -22.93
N VAL A 563 38.06 -10.15 -22.04
CA VAL A 563 38.19 -10.57 -20.63
C VAL A 563 38.08 -12.10 -20.58
N LYS A 564 39.05 -12.77 -19.94
CA LYS A 564 38.94 -14.22 -19.66
C LYS A 564 37.74 -14.44 -18.73
N ASN A 565 36.76 -15.23 -19.19
CA ASN A 565 35.55 -15.64 -18.47
C ASN A 565 34.36 -14.66 -18.42
N ASP A 566 34.29 -13.65 -19.29
CA ASP A 566 33.10 -12.79 -19.39
C ASP A 566 32.04 -13.43 -20.30
N TYR A 567 31.44 -14.52 -19.80
CA TYR A 567 30.44 -15.29 -20.52
C TYR A 567 29.08 -14.63 -20.40
N SER A 568 28.56 -14.12 -21.52
CA SER A 568 27.16 -13.73 -21.64
C SER A 568 26.28 -14.97 -21.89
N PRO A 569 25.04 -15.02 -21.34
CA PRO A 569 24.10 -16.12 -21.62
C PRO A 569 23.94 -16.44 -23.11
N LEU A 570 24.06 -15.43 -23.97
CA LEU A 570 23.97 -15.57 -25.43
C LEU A 570 25.21 -16.23 -26.04
N THR A 571 26.40 -15.93 -25.53
CA THR A 571 27.67 -16.50 -26.02
C THR A 571 27.91 -17.94 -25.58
N ILE A 572 27.42 -18.32 -24.39
CA ILE A 572 27.54 -19.70 -23.87
C ILE A 572 26.81 -20.69 -24.77
N LYS A 573 25.62 -20.31 -25.26
CA LYS A 573 24.78 -21.16 -26.11
C LYS A 573 25.49 -21.54 -27.43
N LYS A 574 26.20 -20.60 -28.05
CA LYS A 574 27.00 -20.82 -29.26
C LYS A 574 28.25 -21.66 -29.01
N GLU A 575 28.93 -21.45 -27.89
CA GLU A 575 30.09 -22.29 -27.55
C GLU A 575 29.67 -23.73 -27.30
N LEU A 576 28.51 -23.94 -26.66
CA LEU A 576 27.97 -25.27 -26.41
C LEU A 576 27.71 -26.04 -27.71
N THR A 577 27.04 -25.42 -28.69
CA THR A 577 26.76 -26.07 -29.98
C THR A 577 28.04 -26.45 -30.73
N ASN A 578 29.08 -25.60 -30.68
CA ASN A 578 30.38 -25.92 -31.27
C ASN A 578 31.07 -27.09 -30.57
N VAL A 579 31.05 -27.14 -29.24
CA VAL A 579 31.64 -28.24 -28.46
C VAL A 579 30.90 -29.55 -28.73
N GLU A 580 29.56 -29.51 -28.86
CA GLU A 580 28.75 -30.69 -29.21
C GLU A 580 29.08 -31.24 -30.58
N ALA A 581 29.23 -30.38 -31.59
CA ALA A 581 29.64 -30.79 -32.94
C ALA A 581 31.03 -31.43 -32.96
N GLN A 582 32.00 -30.85 -32.23
CA GLN A 582 33.35 -31.42 -32.11
C GLN A 582 33.36 -32.76 -31.38
N LEU A 583 32.54 -32.90 -30.32
CA LEU A 583 32.44 -34.13 -29.55
C LEU A 583 31.84 -35.26 -30.39
N GLN A 584 30.82 -34.97 -31.20
CA GLN A 584 30.25 -35.93 -32.15
C GLN A 584 31.31 -36.40 -33.15
N GLN A 585 32.07 -35.49 -33.75
CA GLN A 585 33.13 -35.83 -34.70
C GLN A 585 34.22 -36.74 -34.09
N GLN A 586 34.64 -36.48 -32.86
CA GLN A 586 35.64 -37.32 -32.18
C GLN A 586 35.05 -38.69 -31.76
N SER A 587 33.78 -38.73 -31.37
CA SER A 587 33.06 -39.97 -31.06
C SER A 587 33.03 -40.90 -32.26
N ASP A 588 32.66 -40.39 -33.44
CA ASP A 588 32.60 -41.18 -34.67
C ASP A 588 33.99 -41.75 -35.03
N ARG A 589 35.05 -40.94 -34.89
CA ARG A 589 36.44 -41.38 -35.11
C ARG A 589 36.89 -42.47 -34.13
N SER A 590 36.54 -42.36 -32.85
CA SER A 590 36.89 -43.38 -31.85
C SER A 590 36.16 -44.70 -32.12
N ALA A 591 34.92 -44.66 -32.59
CA ALA A 591 34.17 -45.86 -32.97
C ALA A 591 34.88 -46.61 -34.11
N ASP A 592 35.29 -45.92 -35.18
CA ASP A 592 36.02 -46.51 -36.31
C ASP A 592 37.36 -47.14 -35.89
N VAL A 593 38.12 -46.47 -35.01
CA VAL A 593 39.41 -46.96 -34.51
C VAL A 593 39.22 -48.20 -33.61
N ASN A 594 38.19 -48.22 -32.76
CA ASN A 594 37.88 -49.36 -31.90
C ASN A 594 37.51 -50.62 -32.71
N VAL A 595 36.78 -50.48 -33.82
CA VAL A 595 36.47 -51.61 -34.72
C VAL A 595 37.77 -52.23 -35.26
N LYS A 596 38.69 -51.41 -35.77
CA LYS A 596 40.00 -51.87 -36.28
C LYS A 596 40.88 -52.50 -35.21
N LEU A 597 40.86 -51.98 -33.98
CA LEU A 597 41.60 -52.56 -32.85
C LEU A 597 41.09 -53.95 -32.48
N ASN A 598 39.77 -54.17 -32.51
CA ASN A 598 39.19 -55.48 -32.23
C ASN A 598 39.57 -56.50 -33.32
N GLU A 599 39.53 -56.12 -34.59
CA GLU A 599 39.97 -56.98 -35.71
C GLU A 599 41.44 -57.42 -35.55
N LEU A 600 42.34 -56.47 -35.26
CA LEU A 600 43.76 -56.76 -35.03
C LEU A 600 44.00 -57.63 -33.79
N ARG A 601 43.21 -57.44 -32.73
CA ARG A 601 43.29 -58.24 -31.50
C ARG A 601 42.95 -59.70 -31.76
N HIS A 602 41.86 -59.96 -32.47
CA HIS A 602 41.49 -61.32 -32.88
C HIS A 602 42.58 -61.95 -33.75
N HIS A 603 43.21 -61.17 -34.62
CA HIS A 603 44.30 -61.68 -35.45
C HIS A 603 45.52 -62.09 -34.61
N LEU A 604 45.93 -61.29 -33.62
CA LEU A 604 47.02 -61.63 -32.69
C LEU A 604 46.75 -62.90 -31.90
N GLU A 605 45.53 -63.09 -31.42
CA GLU A 605 45.13 -64.29 -30.67
C GLU A 605 45.22 -65.53 -31.56
N SER A 606 44.71 -65.48 -32.79
CA SER A 606 44.78 -66.59 -33.74
C SER A 606 46.23 -66.99 -34.10
N LEU A 607 47.13 -66.02 -34.25
CA LEU A 607 48.55 -66.27 -34.54
C LEU A 607 49.28 -66.88 -33.34
N LYS A 608 48.90 -66.48 -32.12
CA LYS A 608 49.45 -67.02 -30.88
C LYS A 608 49.06 -68.48 -30.69
N ASP A 609 47.79 -68.82 -30.91
CA ASP A 609 47.31 -70.20 -30.81
C ASP A 609 47.99 -71.11 -31.84
N LYS A 610 48.16 -70.62 -33.07
CA LYS A 610 48.87 -71.36 -34.13
C LYS A 610 50.33 -71.65 -33.80
N LYS A 611 51.03 -70.74 -33.13
CA LYS A 611 52.40 -70.98 -32.62
C LYS A 611 52.44 -72.10 -31.59
N VAL A 612 51.51 -72.11 -30.64
CA VAL A 612 51.44 -73.14 -29.60
C VAL A 612 51.12 -74.51 -30.19
N GLU A 613 50.19 -74.58 -31.14
CA GLU A 613 49.81 -75.82 -31.83
C GLU A 613 51.01 -76.45 -32.55
N LEU A 614 51.76 -75.67 -33.33
CA LEU A 614 52.95 -76.14 -34.04
C LEU A 614 54.04 -76.65 -33.08
N GLN A 615 54.24 -75.99 -31.95
CA GLN A 615 55.20 -76.42 -30.92
C GLN A 615 54.77 -77.74 -30.25
N MET A 616 53.48 -77.92 -29.97
CA MET A 616 52.96 -79.18 -29.43
C MET A 616 53.08 -80.34 -30.42
N ALA A 617 52.89 -80.09 -31.72
CA ALA A 617 53.06 -81.09 -32.76
C ALA A 617 54.50 -81.62 -32.81
N ILE A 618 55.49 -80.72 -32.73
CA ILE A 618 56.91 -81.09 -32.64
C ILE A 618 57.17 -81.95 -31.39
N ALA A 619 56.65 -81.52 -30.23
CA ALA A 619 56.86 -82.23 -28.96
C ALA A 619 56.26 -83.65 -28.94
N ARG A 620 55.17 -83.91 -29.67
CA ARG A 620 54.54 -85.23 -29.79
C ARG A 620 55.27 -86.17 -30.75
N LEU A 621 55.83 -85.62 -31.84
CA LEU A 621 56.50 -86.43 -32.86
C LEU A 621 57.91 -86.86 -32.44
N GLN A 622 58.58 -86.07 -31.59
CA GLN A 622 59.96 -86.29 -31.16
C GLN A 622 60.20 -87.69 -30.53
N PRO A 623 59.38 -88.18 -29.57
CA PRO A 623 59.60 -89.49 -28.97
C PRO A 623 59.36 -90.66 -29.94
N VAL A 624 58.48 -90.46 -30.93
CA VAL A 624 58.19 -91.46 -31.96
C VAL A 624 59.37 -91.61 -32.91
N LEU A 625 59.99 -90.49 -33.30
CA LEU A 625 61.23 -90.48 -34.08
C LEU A 625 62.34 -91.27 -33.35
N ASP A 626 62.51 -91.02 -32.05
CA ASP A 626 63.52 -91.70 -31.22
C ASP A 626 63.29 -93.22 -31.14
N ALA A 627 62.03 -93.65 -30.99
CA ALA A 627 61.67 -95.07 -30.95
C ALA A 627 61.91 -95.78 -32.30
N LYS A 628 61.57 -95.13 -33.42
CA LYS A 628 61.80 -95.65 -34.77
C LYS A 628 63.28 -95.73 -35.10
N LYS A 629 64.06 -94.73 -34.70
CA LYS A 629 65.53 -94.73 -34.79
C LYS A 629 66.13 -95.93 -34.05
N SER A 630 65.70 -96.19 -32.81
CA SER A 630 66.20 -97.33 -32.03
C SER A 630 65.85 -98.69 -32.67
N LYS A 631 64.67 -98.82 -33.31
CA LYS A 631 64.28 -100.04 -34.05
C LYS A 631 65.16 -100.25 -35.28
N TYR A 632 65.42 -99.19 -36.04
CA TYR A 632 66.33 -99.22 -37.20
C TYR A 632 67.75 -99.64 -36.78
N GLU A 633 68.27 -99.07 -35.70
CA GLU A 633 69.60 -99.40 -35.18
C GLU A 633 69.71 -100.88 -34.76
N LYS A 634 68.70 -101.44 -34.08
CA LYS A 634 68.68 -102.87 -33.70
C LYS A 634 68.67 -103.81 -34.90
N LEU A 635 67.82 -103.55 -35.89
CA LEU A 635 67.74 -104.35 -37.12
C LEU A 635 69.04 -104.24 -37.94
N LEU A 636 69.67 -103.07 -37.93
CA LEU A 636 70.97 -102.85 -38.55
C LEU A 636 72.08 -103.66 -37.89
N ASP A 637 72.04 -103.82 -36.58
CA ASP A 637 73.00 -104.64 -35.86
C ASP A 637 72.77 -106.14 -36.06
N GLU A 638 71.51 -106.61 -36.03
CA GLU A 638 71.15 -108.01 -36.35
C GLU A 638 71.52 -108.39 -37.80
N PHE A 639 71.39 -107.46 -38.75
CA PHE A 639 71.79 -107.69 -40.14
C PHE A 639 73.31 -107.82 -40.28
N LYS A 640 74.09 -107.03 -39.54
CA LYS A 640 75.56 -107.07 -39.58
C LYS A 640 76.12 -108.36 -38.98
N GLU A 641 75.44 -108.96 -37.99
CA GLU A 641 75.85 -110.24 -37.38
C GLU A 641 75.80 -111.44 -38.36
N LEU A 642 75.03 -111.34 -39.46
CA LEU A 642 74.85 -112.42 -40.43
C LEU A 642 75.99 -112.55 -41.46
N ASP A 643 76.96 -111.63 -41.48
CA ASP A 643 78.20 -111.67 -42.28
C ASP A 643 78.01 -112.02 -43.78
N ILE A 644 76.97 -111.46 -44.41
CA ILE A 644 76.65 -111.62 -45.84
C ILE A 644 76.86 -110.26 -46.55
N GLU A 645 77.60 -110.25 -47.68
CA GLU A 645 77.85 -109.03 -48.46
C GLU A 645 76.55 -108.41 -49.01
N PHE A 646 76.43 -107.09 -48.83
CA PHE A 646 75.21 -106.30 -49.03
C PHE A 646 74.68 -106.25 -50.48
N ASP A 647 75.54 -106.55 -51.46
CA ASP A 647 75.39 -106.12 -52.87
C ASP A 647 74.80 -107.18 -53.81
N ASP A 648 74.74 -108.46 -53.40
CA ASP A 648 74.49 -109.59 -54.32
C ASP A 648 73.06 -110.19 -54.24
N MET A 649 72.11 -109.47 -53.64
CA MET A 649 70.71 -109.91 -53.54
C MET A 649 69.74 -108.87 -54.08
N ASP A 650 69.22 -109.14 -55.30
CA ASP A 650 68.06 -108.46 -55.87
C ASP A 650 66.80 -108.84 -55.07
N VAL A 651 66.30 -107.85 -54.33
CA VAL A 651 65.04 -107.93 -53.60
C VAL A 651 64.00 -107.18 -54.42
N ASP A 652 62.95 -107.89 -54.85
CA ASP A 652 61.79 -107.30 -55.52
C ASP A 652 60.95 -106.56 -54.46
N THR A 653 61.40 -105.37 -54.05
CA THR A 653 60.86 -104.57 -52.93
C THR A 653 59.71 -103.64 -53.31
N ASN A 654 59.32 -103.59 -54.58
CA ASN A 654 58.41 -102.56 -55.09
C ASN A 654 56.98 -102.62 -54.52
N ASN A 655 56.44 -103.79 -54.23
CA ASN A 655 55.08 -103.91 -53.68
C ASN A 655 55.00 -103.72 -52.16
N ASP A 656 56.04 -104.13 -51.43
CA ASP A 656 56.03 -104.11 -49.97
C ASP A 656 56.42 -102.73 -49.41
N ASN A 657 57.36 -102.03 -50.06
CA ASN A 657 57.68 -100.64 -49.71
C ASN A 657 56.48 -99.70 -49.95
N ASP A 658 55.63 -99.96 -50.95
CA ASP A 658 54.44 -99.13 -51.22
C ASP A 658 53.40 -99.22 -50.10
N ILE A 659 53.17 -100.41 -49.52
CA ILE A 659 52.22 -100.59 -48.41
C ILE A 659 52.70 -99.88 -47.15
N VAL A 660 53.99 -99.95 -46.84
CA VAL A 660 54.59 -99.29 -45.66
C VAL A 660 54.55 -97.77 -45.82
N VAL A 661 54.86 -97.27 -47.02
CA VAL A 661 54.74 -95.84 -47.35
C VAL A 661 53.29 -95.38 -47.19
N GLN A 662 52.31 -96.16 -47.66
CA GLN A 662 50.88 -95.86 -47.50
C GLN A 662 50.44 -95.91 -46.04
N MET A 663 50.91 -96.90 -45.26
CA MET A 663 50.64 -97.00 -43.82
C MET A 663 51.24 -95.84 -43.03
N SER A 664 52.50 -95.47 -43.31
CA SER A 664 53.17 -94.34 -42.67
C SER A 664 52.43 -93.03 -42.93
N LYS A 665 51.95 -92.82 -44.16
CA LYS A 665 51.11 -91.67 -44.54
C LYS A 665 49.77 -91.70 -43.82
N ALA A 666 49.10 -92.85 -43.76
CA ALA A 666 47.81 -92.99 -43.09
C ALA A 666 47.95 -92.80 -41.57
N HIS A 667 48.97 -93.37 -40.93
CA HIS A 667 49.29 -93.15 -39.52
C HIS A 667 49.65 -91.69 -39.21
N SER A 668 50.47 -91.02 -40.06
CA SER A 668 50.73 -89.57 -39.90
C SER A 668 49.43 -88.78 -39.92
N LYS A 669 48.55 -89.10 -40.87
CA LYS A 669 47.27 -88.43 -41.04
C LYS A 669 46.33 -88.70 -39.86
N LYS A 670 46.31 -89.93 -39.32
CA LYS A 670 45.56 -90.29 -38.11
C LYS A 670 46.07 -89.53 -36.90
N ASP A 671 47.38 -89.54 -36.65
CA ASP A 671 47.98 -88.89 -35.48
C ASP A 671 47.77 -87.37 -35.53
N GLU A 672 47.83 -86.77 -36.73
CA GLU A 672 47.51 -85.35 -36.95
C GLU A 672 46.04 -85.03 -36.65
N ILE A 673 45.12 -85.85 -37.14
CA ILE A 673 43.69 -85.67 -36.87
C ILE A 673 43.40 -85.89 -35.38
N GLU A 674 43.93 -86.94 -34.76
CA GLU A 674 43.77 -87.24 -33.34
C GLU A 674 44.31 -86.13 -32.45
N ALA A 675 45.48 -85.59 -32.81
CA ALA A 675 46.09 -84.47 -32.14
C ALA A 675 45.22 -83.20 -32.19
N SER A 676 44.68 -82.89 -33.37
CA SER A 676 43.80 -81.74 -33.59
C SER A 676 42.47 -81.90 -32.86
N LEU A 677 41.91 -83.12 -32.87
CA LEU A 677 40.62 -83.46 -32.27
C LEU A 677 40.68 -83.38 -30.73
N ASN A 678 41.76 -83.86 -30.11
CA ASN A 678 41.96 -83.71 -28.67
C ASN A 678 42.15 -82.25 -28.25
N ASN A 679 42.94 -81.47 -29.00
CA ASN A 679 43.14 -80.04 -28.73
C ASN A 679 41.81 -79.26 -28.78
N LYS A 680 41.04 -79.44 -29.87
CA LYS A 680 39.74 -78.79 -30.03
C LYS A 680 38.73 -79.20 -28.95
N ARG A 681 38.71 -80.47 -28.54
CA ARG A 681 37.86 -80.95 -27.43
C ARG A 681 38.22 -80.33 -26.09
N GLU A 682 39.52 -80.24 -25.77
CA GLU A 682 39.99 -79.63 -24.53
C GLU A 682 39.70 -78.13 -24.49
N ARG A 683 39.92 -77.43 -25.61
CA ARG A 683 39.53 -76.02 -25.78
C ARG A 683 38.02 -75.82 -25.61
N ARG A 684 37.20 -76.64 -26.25
CA ARG A 684 35.73 -76.60 -26.11
C ARG A 684 35.27 -76.86 -24.67
N TYR A 685 35.88 -77.81 -23.96
CA TYR A 685 35.57 -78.08 -22.56
C TYR A 685 35.93 -76.91 -21.63
N THR A 686 37.11 -76.32 -21.80
CA THR A 686 37.57 -75.18 -20.98
C THR A 686 36.71 -73.94 -21.21
N LEU A 687 36.38 -73.62 -22.47
CA LEU A 687 35.45 -72.54 -22.80
C LEU A 687 34.06 -72.78 -22.20
N GLY A 688 33.51 -73.99 -22.32
CA GLY A 688 32.21 -74.33 -21.75
C GLY A 688 32.15 -74.11 -20.23
N LYS A 689 33.20 -74.51 -19.50
CA LYS A 689 33.30 -74.29 -18.05
C LYS A 689 33.44 -72.81 -17.69
N ASN A 690 34.10 -72.01 -18.52
CA ASN A 690 34.23 -70.56 -18.31
C ASN A 690 32.90 -69.85 -18.53
N VAL A 691 32.16 -70.21 -19.58
CA VAL A 691 30.81 -69.69 -19.86
C VAL A 691 29.88 -69.98 -18.68
N GLU A 692 29.84 -71.23 -18.19
CA GLU A 692 28.97 -71.61 -17.06
C GLU A 692 29.28 -70.82 -15.78
N LYS A 693 30.57 -70.63 -15.47
CA LYS A 693 31.01 -69.79 -14.33
C LYS A 693 30.60 -68.33 -14.48
N ARG A 694 30.77 -67.75 -15.67
CA ARG A 694 30.40 -66.36 -15.95
C ARG A 694 28.89 -66.18 -15.90
N GLU A 695 28.11 -67.10 -16.44
CA GLU A 695 26.64 -67.08 -16.35
C GLU A 695 26.12 -67.14 -14.91
N ALA A 696 26.75 -67.94 -14.05
CA ALA A 696 26.45 -67.92 -12.61
C ALA A 696 26.72 -66.53 -12.00
N ARG A 697 27.88 -65.94 -12.30
CA ARG A 697 28.26 -64.61 -11.81
C ARG A 697 27.33 -63.50 -12.32
N ILE A 698 26.94 -63.54 -13.59
CA ILE A 698 26.00 -62.59 -14.20
C ILE A 698 24.64 -62.69 -13.51
N ARG A 699 24.16 -63.92 -13.20
CA ARG A 699 22.90 -64.09 -12.46
C ARG A 699 22.95 -63.48 -11.06
N ASP A 700 24.06 -63.62 -10.35
CA ASP A 700 24.22 -63.01 -9.02
C ASP A 700 24.27 -61.49 -9.11
N ILE A 701 25.07 -60.93 -10.04
CA ILE A 701 25.13 -59.47 -10.25
C ILE A 701 23.76 -58.90 -10.65
N ARG A 702 22.98 -59.60 -11.48
CA ARG A 702 21.62 -59.18 -11.85
C ARG A 702 20.65 -59.18 -10.66
N ARG A 703 20.81 -60.10 -9.70
CA ARG A 703 20.01 -60.09 -8.46
C ARG A 703 20.37 -58.90 -7.59
N ASP A 704 21.66 -58.65 -7.41
CA ASP A 704 22.15 -57.52 -6.61
C ASP A 704 21.72 -56.18 -7.24
N LEU A 705 21.80 -56.08 -8.57
CA LEU A 705 21.32 -54.93 -9.33
C LEU A 705 19.82 -54.69 -9.13
N ALA A 706 18.98 -55.73 -9.17
CA ALA A 706 17.54 -55.59 -8.92
C ALA A 706 17.22 -55.11 -7.49
N VAL A 707 18.00 -55.55 -6.50
CA VAL A 707 17.88 -55.06 -5.11
C VAL A 707 18.29 -53.59 -5.03
N LEU A 708 19.41 -53.23 -5.66
CA LEU A 708 19.93 -51.87 -5.66
C LEU A 708 19.00 -50.89 -6.39
N GLU A 709 18.40 -51.29 -7.52
CA GLU A 709 17.37 -50.50 -8.21
C GLU A 709 16.16 -50.22 -7.33
N LYS A 710 15.72 -51.22 -6.56
CA LYS A 710 14.61 -51.05 -5.61
C LYS A 710 14.97 -50.05 -4.51
N ILE A 711 16.15 -50.15 -3.93
CA ILE A 711 16.63 -49.21 -2.89
C ILE A 711 16.75 -47.80 -3.46
N ASN A 712 17.28 -47.65 -4.68
CA ASN A 712 17.38 -46.35 -5.33
C ASN A 712 16.00 -45.74 -5.59
N HIS A 713 15.06 -46.53 -6.10
CA HIS A 713 13.69 -46.07 -6.32
C HIS A 713 12.99 -45.64 -5.02
N GLU A 714 13.18 -46.39 -3.92
CA GLU A 714 12.66 -45.99 -2.60
C GLU A 714 13.27 -44.65 -2.13
N ALA A 715 14.58 -44.45 -2.33
CA ALA A 715 15.26 -43.19 -2.00
C ALA A 715 14.76 -42.00 -2.85
N GLU A 716 14.54 -42.20 -4.15
CA GLU A 716 13.97 -41.19 -5.05
C GLU A 716 12.55 -40.79 -4.65
N VAL A 717 11.70 -41.78 -4.33
CA VAL A 717 10.33 -41.52 -3.87
C VAL A 717 10.33 -40.72 -2.57
N ASP A 718 11.19 -41.04 -1.63
CA ASP A 718 11.31 -40.31 -0.37
C ASP A 718 11.92 -38.92 -0.54
N MET A 719 12.80 -38.73 -1.53
CA MET A 719 13.32 -37.42 -1.93
C MET A 719 12.20 -36.54 -2.45
N VAL A 720 11.40 -37.01 -3.41
CA VAL A 720 10.25 -36.27 -3.97
C VAL A 720 9.23 -35.93 -2.87
N LYS A 721 8.90 -36.86 -1.97
CA LYS A 721 8.04 -36.55 -0.81
C LYS A 721 8.64 -35.43 0.05
N THR A 722 9.94 -35.48 0.32
CA THR A 722 10.61 -34.47 1.16
C THR A 722 10.67 -33.11 0.45
N GLU A 723 10.87 -33.08 -0.87
CA GLU A 723 10.80 -31.86 -1.70
C GLU A 723 9.40 -31.23 -1.68
N THR A 724 8.34 -32.03 -1.84
CA THR A 724 6.97 -31.51 -1.74
C THR A 724 6.66 -30.97 -0.34
N HIS A 725 7.17 -31.61 0.73
CA HIS A 725 7.05 -31.05 2.09
C HIS A 725 7.80 -29.73 2.24
N LEU A 726 9.02 -29.64 1.71
CA LEU A 726 9.80 -28.40 1.70
C LEU A 726 9.05 -27.28 0.96
N GLU A 727 8.52 -27.57 -0.23
CA GLU A 727 7.76 -26.62 -1.03
C GLU A 727 6.51 -26.13 -0.31
N ASN A 728 5.75 -27.03 0.33
CA ASN A 728 4.59 -26.67 1.15
C ASN A 728 4.97 -25.75 2.33
N VAL A 729 6.10 -26.01 2.99
CA VAL A 729 6.58 -25.18 4.10
C VAL A 729 7.05 -23.80 3.62
N LEU A 730 7.76 -23.74 2.49
CA LEU A 730 8.16 -22.48 1.85
C LEU A 730 6.94 -21.68 1.36
N GLN A 731 5.92 -22.37 0.82
CA GLN A 731 4.65 -21.74 0.44
C GLN A 731 3.90 -21.21 1.66
N ARG A 732 3.96 -21.89 2.81
CA ARG A 732 3.39 -21.38 4.06
C ARG A 732 4.09 -20.09 4.49
N LEU A 733 5.43 -20.04 4.38
CA LEU A 733 6.23 -18.86 4.67
C LEU A 733 5.89 -17.69 3.74
N SER A 734 5.71 -17.94 2.44
CA SER A 734 5.41 -16.89 1.46
C SER A 734 3.94 -16.43 1.50
N SER A 735 2.99 -17.33 1.67
CA SER A 735 1.55 -17.00 1.61
C SER A 735 1.00 -16.43 2.91
N ILE A 736 1.41 -16.96 4.08
CA ILE A 736 0.88 -16.53 5.38
C ILE A 736 1.68 -15.34 5.92
N TYR A 737 3.00 -15.38 5.78
CA TYR A 737 3.91 -14.40 6.38
C TYR A 737 4.50 -13.41 5.38
N GLU A 738 4.32 -13.61 4.06
CA GLU A 738 4.91 -12.76 3.01
C GLU A 738 6.43 -12.55 3.19
N MET A 739 7.11 -13.65 3.57
CA MET A 739 8.54 -13.67 3.88
C MET A 739 9.29 -14.67 3.00
N THR A 740 10.55 -14.35 2.72
CA THR A 740 11.51 -15.26 2.11
C THR A 740 12.24 -16.08 3.18
N TYR A 741 12.73 -17.25 2.80
CA TYR A 741 13.50 -18.09 3.72
C TYR A 741 14.74 -17.36 4.26
N GLU A 742 15.47 -16.60 3.43
CA GLU A 742 16.66 -15.89 3.92
C GLU A 742 16.30 -14.84 4.98
N HIS A 743 15.18 -14.13 4.80
CA HIS A 743 14.72 -13.17 5.79
C HIS A 743 14.23 -13.86 7.07
N ALA A 744 13.50 -14.97 6.94
CA ALA A 744 13.06 -15.76 8.08
C ALA A 744 14.24 -16.25 8.94
N VAL A 745 15.35 -16.65 8.31
CA VAL A 745 16.60 -17.02 9.01
C VAL A 745 17.17 -15.86 9.82
N THR A 746 17.06 -14.60 9.34
CA THR A 746 17.56 -13.42 10.08
C THR A 746 16.72 -13.04 11.30
N ILE A 747 15.44 -13.41 11.31
CA ILE A 747 14.50 -13.12 12.41
C ILE A 747 14.39 -14.30 13.38
N LYS A 748 14.81 -15.49 12.95
CA LYS A 748 14.81 -16.72 13.74
C LYS A 748 15.34 -16.45 15.15
N GLN A 749 14.55 -16.80 16.15
CA GLN A 749 15.02 -16.89 17.52
C GLN A 749 15.50 -18.31 17.78
N ASP A 750 16.66 -18.44 18.43
CA ASP A 750 17.15 -19.75 18.85
C ASP A 750 16.18 -20.32 19.90
N GLN A 751 15.49 -21.39 19.53
CA GLN A 751 14.65 -22.17 20.43
C GLN A 751 15.34 -23.50 20.72
N ASP A 752 15.48 -23.81 22.02
CA ASP A 752 16.18 -25.00 22.48
C ASP A 752 15.42 -26.31 22.15
N ASP A 753 14.10 -26.26 21.95
CA ASP A 753 13.25 -27.44 21.70
C ASP A 753 12.17 -27.19 20.64
N LEU A 754 12.38 -27.79 19.47
CA LEU A 754 11.49 -27.70 18.31
C LEU A 754 10.14 -28.39 18.50
N ASN A 755 10.07 -29.42 19.35
CA ASN A 755 8.79 -30.09 19.62
C ASN A 755 7.90 -29.23 20.51
N LYS A 756 8.51 -28.61 21.52
CA LYS A 756 7.80 -27.65 22.38
C LYS A 756 7.31 -26.44 21.60
N ALA A 757 8.14 -25.92 20.69
CA ALA A 757 7.79 -24.84 19.78
C ALA A 757 6.54 -25.16 18.93
N ARG A 758 6.45 -26.40 18.42
CA ARG A 758 5.27 -26.88 17.65
C ARG A 758 4.01 -26.94 18.51
N GLU A 759 4.13 -27.40 19.76
CA GLU A 759 3.01 -27.39 20.70
C GLU A 759 2.55 -25.97 21.02
N ASP A 760 3.49 -25.05 21.24
CA ASP A 760 3.20 -23.63 21.51
C ASP A 760 2.48 -22.96 20.33
N VAL A 761 2.91 -23.22 19.09
CA VAL A 761 2.22 -22.76 17.86
C VAL A 761 0.79 -23.29 17.81
N LEU A 762 0.57 -24.56 18.16
CA LEU A 762 -0.75 -25.17 18.15
C LEU A 762 -1.65 -24.59 19.25
N HIS A 763 -1.12 -24.37 20.45
CA HIS A 763 -1.81 -23.72 21.55
C HIS A 763 -2.19 -22.27 21.22
N LEU A 764 -1.25 -21.48 20.70
CA LEU A 764 -1.51 -20.09 20.28
C LEU A 764 -2.57 -20.00 19.19
N ARG A 765 -2.54 -20.91 18.20
CA ARG A 765 -3.60 -20.99 17.18
C ARG A 765 -4.96 -21.31 17.77
N GLN A 766 -5.03 -22.25 18.72
CA GLN A 766 -6.28 -22.58 19.40
C GLN A 766 -6.79 -21.40 20.23
N ASP A 767 -5.92 -20.71 20.95
CA ASP A 767 -6.31 -19.59 21.78
C ASP A 767 -6.73 -18.37 20.95
N ILE A 768 -6.07 -18.13 19.80
CA ILE A 768 -6.53 -17.15 18.81
C ILE A 768 -7.91 -17.53 18.25
N ALA A 769 -8.14 -18.81 17.95
CA ALA A 769 -9.45 -19.28 17.47
C ALA A 769 -10.56 -19.13 18.53
N LYS A 770 -10.25 -19.34 19.82
CA LYS A 770 -11.19 -19.11 20.94
C LYS A 770 -11.61 -17.64 21.07
N LEU A 771 -10.76 -16.70 20.64
CA LEU A 771 -11.15 -15.28 20.61
C LEU A 771 -12.27 -15.04 19.59
N GLY A 772 -12.46 -15.88 18.57
CA GLY A 772 -13.52 -15.72 17.57
C GLY A 772 -13.38 -14.42 16.77
N ASN A 773 -14.50 -13.80 16.37
CA ASN A 773 -14.43 -12.57 15.58
C ASN A 773 -13.90 -11.41 16.44
N VAL A 774 -12.79 -10.81 15.99
CA VAL A 774 -12.11 -9.67 16.62
C VAL A 774 -12.19 -8.49 15.67
N ASN A 775 -12.67 -7.34 16.16
CA ASN A 775 -12.64 -6.10 15.41
C ASN A 775 -11.29 -5.41 15.64
N LEU A 776 -10.43 -5.34 14.60
CA LEU A 776 -9.10 -4.74 14.69
C LEU A 776 -9.14 -3.21 14.78
N ASP A 777 -10.24 -2.57 14.36
CA ASP A 777 -10.41 -1.11 14.40
C ASP A 777 -10.90 -0.62 15.78
N ALA A 778 -11.37 -1.54 16.64
CA ALA A 778 -11.94 -1.22 17.94
C ALA A 778 -11.03 -0.41 18.89
N PRO A 779 -9.69 -0.59 18.93
CA PRO A 779 -8.81 0.25 19.74
C PRO A 779 -8.85 1.73 19.32
N ALA A 780 -8.82 2.01 18.02
CA ALA A 780 -8.88 3.39 17.51
C ALA A 780 -10.26 4.01 17.73
N GLU A 781 -11.33 3.26 17.45
CA GLU A 781 -12.71 3.70 17.70
C GLU A 781 -12.97 3.96 19.19
N TYR A 782 -12.43 3.12 20.08
CA TYR A 782 -12.53 3.33 21.52
C TYR A 782 -11.85 4.62 21.96
N GLU A 783 -10.66 4.91 21.43
CA GLU A 783 -9.90 6.11 21.76
C GLU A 783 -10.65 7.39 21.34
N GLU A 784 -11.15 7.46 20.11
CA GLU A 784 -11.93 8.60 19.60
C GLU A 784 -13.21 8.85 20.42
N VAL A 785 -13.97 7.77 20.70
CA VAL A 785 -15.23 7.88 21.44
C VAL A 785 -14.98 8.22 22.92
N ARG A 786 -13.91 7.70 23.52
CA ARG A 786 -13.50 8.02 24.90
C ARG A 786 -13.15 9.50 25.05
N GLU A 787 -12.32 10.04 24.16
CA GLU A 787 -11.93 11.46 24.22
C GLU A 787 -13.14 12.39 24.11
N ARG A 788 -14.06 12.08 23.19
CA ARG A 788 -15.31 12.84 23.04
C ARG A 788 -16.20 12.75 24.27
N TYR A 789 -16.30 11.57 24.89
CA TYR A 789 -17.05 11.36 26.12
C TYR A 789 -16.47 12.19 27.27
N GLU A 790 -15.16 12.12 27.49
CA GLU A 790 -14.46 12.86 28.55
C GLU A 790 -14.63 14.38 28.39
N LEU A 791 -14.52 14.90 27.16
CA LEU A 791 -14.74 16.31 26.86
C LEU A 791 -16.16 16.77 27.19
N LEU A 792 -17.18 16.00 26.79
CA LEU A 792 -18.59 16.37 27.01
C LEU A 792 -19.00 16.28 28.49
N VAL A 793 -18.42 15.34 29.24
CA VAL A 793 -18.61 15.28 30.70
C VAL A 793 -18.06 16.56 31.35
N SER A 794 -16.86 17.01 30.97
CA SER A 794 -16.31 18.27 31.48
C SER A 794 -17.19 19.48 31.13
N GLN A 795 -17.72 19.56 29.91
CA GLN A 795 -18.61 20.65 29.50
C GLN A 795 -19.95 20.64 30.25
N LYS A 796 -20.47 19.46 30.58
CA LYS A 796 -21.67 19.33 31.42
C LYS A 796 -21.46 19.99 32.78
N GLU A 797 -20.35 19.67 33.45
CA GLU A 797 -20.01 20.22 34.77
C GLU A 797 -19.89 21.76 34.73
N GLU A 798 -19.27 22.31 33.67
CA GLU A 798 -19.17 23.76 33.47
C GLU A 798 -20.55 24.43 33.29
N LEU A 799 -21.46 23.80 32.55
CA LEU A 799 -22.83 24.32 32.34
C LEU A 799 -23.66 24.29 33.63
N GLU A 800 -23.49 23.26 34.48
CA GLU A 800 -24.12 23.19 35.79
C GLU A 800 -23.65 24.34 36.69
N LEU A 801 -22.34 24.61 36.72
CA LEU A 801 -21.78 25.74 37.46
C LEU A 801 -22.31 27.08 36.94
N ALA A 802 -22.41 27.25 35.62
CA ALA A 802 -22.94 28.48 35.01
C ALA A 802 -24.42 28.71 35.35
N LYS A 803 -25.24 27.64 35.34
CA LYS A 803 -26.65 27.68 35.75
C LYS A 803 -26.80 28.17 37.19
N ASN A 804 -26.00 27.64 38.12
CA ASN A 804 -26.08 28.01 39.54
C ASN A 804 -25.72 29.50 39.76
N LYS A 805 -24.70 30.01 39.07
CA LYS A 805 -24.34 31.45 39.13
C LYS A 805 -25.44 32.38 38.62
N ILE A 806 -26.21 31.95 37.60
CA ILE A 806 -27.32 32.76 37.08
C ILE A 806 -28.47 32.81 38.09
N LEU A 807 -28.75 31.71 38.80
CA LEU A 807 -29.75 31.67 39.86
C LEU A 807 -29.38 32.61 41.02
N GLU A 808 -28.13 32.55 41.49
CA GLU A 808 -27.62 33.44 42.54
C GLU A 808 -27.81 34.92 42.16
N ALA A 809 -27.48 35.30 40.93
CA ALA A 809 -27.64 36.67 40.45
C ALA A 809 -29.11 37.12 40.37
N ILE A 810 -30.05 36.21 40.10
CA ILE A 810 -31.49 36.51 40.06
C ILE A 810 -32.01 36.80 41.47
N ASP A 811 -31.60 35.99 42.45
CA ASP A 811 -32.02 36.15 43.85
C ASP A 811 -31.52 37.48 44.43
N GLU A 812 -30.27 37.87 44.14
CA GLU A 812 -29.72 39.17 44.53
C GLU A 812 -30.53 40.35 43.94
N MET A 813 -30.96 40.24 42.68
CA MET A 813 -31.77 41.29 42.03
C MET A 813 -33.15 41.44 42.68
N ASP A 814 -33.78 40.34 43.09
CA ASP A 814 -35.10 40.35 43.74
C ASP A 814 -35.07 41.01 45.12
N GLU A 815 -34.02 40.76 45.89
CA GLU A 815 -33.83 41.38 47.20
C GLU A 815 -33.70 42.91 47.08
N VAL A 816 -32.87 43.38 46.14
CA VAL A 816 -32.64 44.81 45.90
C VAL A 816 -33.93 45.50 45.41
N MET A 817 -34.67 44.88 44.48
CA MET A 817 -35.91 45.43 43.96
C MET A 817 -36.97 45.59 45.05
N SER A 818 -37.17 44.57 45.87
CA SER A 818 -38.20 44.54 46.91
C SER A 818 -37.99 45.68 47.92
N LYS A 819 -36.73 45.87 48.34
CA LYS A 819 -36.35 46.92 49.29
C LYS A 819 -36.56 48.32 48.72
N GLN A 820 -36.05 48.60 47.51
CA GLN A 820 -36.16 49.92 46.88
C GLN A 820 -37.61 50.33 46.58
N PHE A 821 -38.43 49.38 46.14
CA PHE A 821 -39.84 49.63 45.86
C PHE A 821 -40.62 50.01 47.12
N MET A 822 -40.45 49.26 48.22
CA MET A 822 -41.16 49.53 49.48
C MET A 822 -40.75 50.88 50.09
N GLU A 823 -39.46 51.19 50.10
CA GLU A 823 -38.96 52.49 50.59
C GLU A 823 -39.60 53.66 49.83
N MET A 824 -39.74 53.57 48.51
CA MET A 824 -40.36 54.61 47.70
C MET A 824 -41.89 54.63 47.85
N PHE A 825 -42.54 53.47 47.89
CA PHE A 825 -43.98 53.35 48.07
C PHE A 825 -44.46 54.06 49.35
N HIS A 826 -43.75 53.86 50.47
CA HIS A 826 -44.04 54.55 51.73
C HIS A 826 -43.88 56.06 51.61
N LYS A 827 -42.80 56.55 51.00
CA LYS A 827 -42.58 58.00 50.77
C LYS A 827 -43.70 58.64 49.95
N ILE A 828 -44.14 57.98 48.88
CA ILE A 828 -45.23 58.49 48.03
C ILE A 828 -46.55 58.51 48.82
N ASN A 829 -46.81 57.47 49.61
CA ASN A 829 -48.02 57.37 50.43
C ASN A 829 -48.09 58.48 51.49
N ASP A 830 -46.97 58.80 52.14
CA ASP A 830 -46.88 59.86 53.15
C ASP A 830 -47.17 61.25 52.54
N GLU A 831 -46.64 61.53 51.34
CA GLU A 831 -46.83 62.81 50.66
C GLU A 831 -48.23 62.98 50.05
N LEU A 832 -48.88 61.87 49.66
CA LEU A 832 -50.19 61.89 48.99
C LEU A 832 -51.27 62.58 49.81
N HIS A 833 -51.24 62.42 51.13
CA HIS A 833 -52.25 63.01 52.00
C HIS A 833 -52.23 64.54 51.94
N GLU A 834 -51.04 65.13 52.04
CA GLU A 834 -50.84 66.57 52.05
C GLU A 834 -51.09 67.18 50.65
N THR A 835 -50.62 66.51 49.58
CA THR A 835 -50.87 66.98 48.21
C THR A 835 -52.36 66.97 47.86
N PHE A 836 -53.08 65.90 48.24
CA PHE A 836 -54.51 65.79 48.03
C PHE A 836 -55.27 66.90 48.75
N ARG A 837 -54.92 67.18 50.01
CA ARG A 837 -55.56 68.23 50.81
C ARG A 837 -55.32 69.62 50.24
N ALA A 838 -54.10 69.92 49.77
CA ALA A 838 -53.76 71.20 49.15
C ALA A 838 -54.54 71.43 47.84
N MET A 839 -54.72 70.39 47.03
CA MET A 839 -55.45 70.46 45.76
C MET A 839 -56.98 70.52 45.98
N PHE A 840 -57.56 69.63 46.78
CA PHE A 840 -59.01 69.57 47.03
C PHE A 840 -59.53 70.59 48.05
N GLY A 841 -58.65 71.24 48.82
CA GLY A 841 -59.04 72.20 49.88
C GLY A 841 -59.57 71.51 51.15
N GLY A 842 -59.33 70.21 51.30
CA GLY A 842 -59.84 69.34 52.36
C GLY A 842 -59.91 67.86 51.91
N GLY A 843 -60.24 66.94 52.82
CA GLY A 843 -60.37 65.50 52.52
C GLY A 843 -59.17 64.64 52.98
N LYS A 844 -59.17 63.35 52.62
CA LYS A 844 -58.09 62.38 52.93
C LYS A 844 -57.81 61.48 51.72
N ALA A 845 -56.55 61.12 51.49
CA ALA A 845 -56.14 60.09 50.53
C ALA A 845 -55.04 59.19 51.12
N ARG A 846 -54.99 57.90 50.74
CA ARG A 846 -53.91 56.94 51.06
C ARG A 846 -53.77 55.85 49.99
N LEU A 847 -52.62 55.18 49.96
CA LEU A 847 -52.29 54.04 49.13
C LEU A 847 -52.13 52.77 49.98
N TYR A 848 -52.50 51.61 49.43
CA TYR A 848 -52.17 50.30 49.99
C TYR A 848 -51.94 49.25 48.90
N LEU A 849 -51.20 48.19 49.24
CA LEU A 849 -50.95 47.04 48.37
C LEU A 849 -52.09 46.03 48.48
N THR A 850 -52.52 45.44 47.37
CA THR A 850 -53.59 44.43 47.37
C THR A 850 -53.16 43.13 48.04
N ASN A 851 -51.88 42.76 47.95
CA ASN A 851 -51.28 41.65 48.69
C ASN A 851 -49.95 42.09 49.34
N PRO A 852 -49.86 42.19 50.67
CA PRO A 852 -48.62 42.58 51.35
C PRO A 852 -47.49 41.53 51.30
N ASP A 853 -47.79 40.26 51.05
CA ASP A 853 -46.81 39.17 51.09
C ASP A 853 -45.99 39.02 49.79
N ASP A 854 -46.52 39.52 48.66
CA ASP A 854 -45.85 39.50 47.37
C ASP A 854 -45.55 40.93 46.90
N VAL A 855 -44.53 41.52 47.50
CA VAL A 855 -44.15 42.91 47.25
C VAL A 855 -43.83 43.18 45.78
N LEU A 856 -43.33 42.19 45.02
CA LEU A 856 -42.85 42.37 43.64
C LEU A 856 -43.94 42.28 42.57
N GLU A 857 -45.06 41.61 42.83
CA GLU A 857 -46.15 41.45 41.84
C GLU A 857 -47.51 42.02 42.31
N SER A 858 -47.62 42.57 43.51
CA SER A 858 -48.89 43.08 44.04
C SER A 858 -49.37 44.41 43.45
N GLY A 859 -50.69 44.55 43.26
CA GLY A 859 -51.31 45.78 42.76
C GLY A 859 -51.37 46.91 43.79
N ILE A 860 -51.55 48.14 43.31
CA ILE A 860 -51.64 49.36 44.13
C ILE A 860 -53.04 49.96 44.05
N GLU A 861 -53.68 50.12 45.21
CA GLU A 861 -55.01 50.70 45.32
C GLU A 861 -54.98 52.06 46.03
N ILE A 862 -55.86 52.97 45.60
CA ILE A 862 -55.92 54.36 46.05
C ILE A 862 -57.24 54.59 46.78
N GLU A 863 -57.19 54.92 48.05
CA GLU A 863 -58.38 55.20 48.86
C GLU A 863 -58.51 56.70 49.08
N VAL A 864 -59.67 57.27 48.73
CA VAL A 864 -59.88 58.72 48.71
C VAL A 864 -61.18 59.13 49.36
N GLN A 865 -61.16 60.30 49.99
CA GLN A 865 -62.30 60.92 50.65
C GLN A 865 -62.30 62.44 50.36
N PRO A 866 -63.06 62.91 49.36
CA PRO A 866 -63.22 64.34 49.06
C PRO A 866 -63.95 65.10 50.18
N PRO A 867 -63.77 66.43 50.30
CA PRO A 867 -64.44 67.23 51.32
C PRO A 867 -65.96 67.22 51.14
N GLY A 868 -66.69 66.86 52.21
CA GLY A 868 -68.17 66.86 52.23
C GLY A 868 -68.86 65.59 51.70
N LYS A 869 -68.13 64.56 51.25
CA LYS A 869 -68.66 63.25 50.81
C LYS A 869 -68.17 62.11 51.69
N LYS A 870 -68.95 61.01 51.79
CA LYS A 870 -68.49 59.74 52.37
C LYS A 870 -67.64 58.98 51.34
N VAL A 871 -66.82 58.04 51.82
CA VAL A 871 -65.92 57.21 50.99
C VAL A 871 -66.74 56.51 49.90
N ASP A 872 -66.49 56.87 48.65
CA ASP A 872 -67.14 56.27 47.48
C ASP A 872 -66.08 55.63 46.57
N ASN A 873 -66.51 54.59 45.83
CA ASN A 873 -65.70 53.92 44.83
C ASN A 873 -65.18 54.95 43.79
N MET A 874 -63.90 54.89 43.40
CA MET A 874 -63.23 55.85 42.50
C MET A 874 -64.00 56.13 41.20
N ARG A 875 -64.82 55.17 40.75
CA ARG A 875 -65.68 55.30 39.56
C ARG A 875 -66.82 56.32 39.69
N ALA A 876 -67.24 56.66 40.92
CA ALA A 876 -68.34 57.59 41.20
C ALA A 876 -67.91 59.08 41.23
N LEU A 877 -66.62 59.37 41.07
CA LEU A 877 -66.08 60.73 41.00
C LEU A 877 -66.41 61.38 39.65
N SER A 878 -66.70 62.68 39.67
CA SER A 878 -66.87 63.48 38.44
C SER A 878 -65.54 63.59 37.67
N GLY A 879 -65.61 63.89 36.37
CA GLY A 879 -64.41 64.05 35.53
C GLY A 879 -63.39 65.06 36.10
N GLY A 880 -63.86 66.18 36.66
CA GLY A 880 -63.01 67.17 37.33
C GLY A 880 -62.36 66.65 38.62
N GLU A 881 -63.10 65.89 39.45
CA GLU A 881 -62.56 65.27 40.67
C GLU A 881 -61.53 64.16 40.34
N LYS A 882 -61.76 63.37 39.30
CA LYS A 882 -60.79 62.36 38.83
C LYS A 882 -59.50 62.99 38.33
N ALA A 883 -59.58 64.09 37.57
CA ALA A 883 -58.41 64.83 37.13
C ALA A 883 -57.62 65.36 38.35
N LEU A 884 -58.30 65.91 39.35
CA LEU A 884 -57.64 66.45 40.53
C LEU A 884 -57.01 65.37 41.42
N LEU A 885 -57.63 64.19 41.51
CA LEU A 885 -57.05 63.02 42.18
C LEU A 885 -55.80 62.52 41.45
N ALA A 886 -55.85 62.37 40.13
CA ALA A 886 -54.69 62.00 39.32
C ALA A 886 -53.54 63.00 39.49
N MET A 887 -53.84 64.31 39.51
CA MET A 887 -52.84 65.34 39.80
C MET A 887 -52.28 65.22 41.22
N SER A 888 -53.09 64.87 42.21
CA SER A 888 -52.63 64.71 43.59
C SER A 888 -51.64 63.55 43.74
N VAL A 889 -51.92 62.42 43.06
CA VAL A 889 -51.02 61.25 42.99
C VAL A 889 -49.73 61.59 42.27
N LEU A 890 -49.83 62.27 41.12
CA LEU A 890 -48.66 62.73 40.38
C LEU A 890 -47.79 63.65 41.25
N PHE A 891 -48.37 64.66 41.89
CA PHE A 891 -47.61 65.59 42.72
C PHE A 891 -47.02 64.91 43.96
N ALA A 892 -47.67 63.89 44.51
CA ALA A 892 -47.11 63.06 45.58
C ALA A 892 -45.85 62.34 45.09
N ILE A 893 -45.90 61.77 43.88
CA ILE A 893 -44.74 61.16 43.24
C ILE A 893 -43.64 62.20 42.98
N LEU A 894 -43.99 63.40 42.49
CA LEU A 894 -43.04 64.49 42.26
C LEU A 894 -42.37 65.02 43.54
N ARG A 895 -43.05 64.95 44.70
CA ARG A 895 -42.41 65.26 46.00
C ARG A 895 -41.52 64.13 46.50
N ALA A 896 -41.95 62.88 46.35
CA ALA A 896 -41.16 61.72 46.76
C ALA A 896 -39.90 61.53 45.88
N ARG A 897 -39.99 61.89 44.60
CA ARG A 897 -38.88 61.90 43.63
C ARG A 897 -38.96 63.12 42.72
N THR A 898 -37.94 63.97 42.77
CA THR A 898 -37.81 65.13 41.89
C THR A 898 -37.63 64.69 40.44
N ILE A 899 -38.60 64.99 39.58
CA ILE A 899 -38.50 64.81 38.13
C ILE A 899 -38.03 66.14 37.52
N PRO A 900 -36.94 66.17 36.73
CA PRO A 900 -36.32 67.41 36.29
C PRO A 900 -37.16 68.23 35.29
N LEU A 901 -38.03 67.56 34.52
CA LEU A 901 -38.88 68.18 33.51
C LEU A 901 -40.28 67.58 33.55
N CYS A 902 -41.30 68.44 33.64
CA CYS A 902 -42.71 68.10 33.61
C CYS A 902 -43.43 68.90 32.53
N ILE A 903 -44.22 68.22 31.71
CA ILE A 903 -44.94 68.81 30.58
C ILE A 903 -46.43 68.53 30.76
N PHE A 904 -47.22 69.59 30.90
CA PHE A 904 -48.67 69.50 31.09
C PHE A 904 -49.40 70.11 29.90
N ASP A 905 -50.26 69.34 29.25
CA ASP A 905 -51.03 69.77 28.09
C ASP A 905 -52.55 69.76 28.40
N GLU A 906 -53.08 70.97 28.64
CA GLU A 906 -54.50 71.26 28.94
C GLU A 906 -55.07 70.42 30.09
N VAL A 907 -54.23 70.14 31.08
CA VAL A 907 -54.53 69.25 32.20
C VAL A 907 -55.64 69.81 33.10
N GLU A 908 -55.73 71.13 33.18
CA GLU A 908 -56.71 71.88 33.96
C GLU A 908 -58.03 72.17 33.22
N ALA A 909 -58.20 71.67 31.98
CA ALA A 909 -59.37 71.99 31.16
C ALA A 909 -60.70 71.60 31.83
N ALA A 910 -60.73 70.45 32.52
CA ALA A 910 -61.90 69.91 33.22
C ALA A 910 -62.12 70.49 34.63
N LEU A 911 -61.28 71.42 35.09
CA LEU A 911 -61.36 72.03 36.41
C LEU A 911 -62.22 73.30 36.41
N ASP A 912 -62.84 73.61 37.54
CA ASP A 912 -63.50 74.89 37.78
C ASP A 912 -62.46 75.99 38.11
N GLN A 913 -62.88 77.26 38.07
CA GLN A 913 -61.98 78.40 38.25
C GLN A 913 -61.21 78.35 39.59
N ALA A 914 -61.86 77.92 40.67
CA ALA A 914 -61.26 77.85 42.00
C ALA A 914 -60.20 76.74 42.13
N ASN A 915 -60.38 75.60 41.46
CA ASN A 915 -59.39 74.54 41.41
C ASN A 915 -58.25 74.86 40.43
N VAL A 916 -58.53 75.56 39.31
CA VAL A 916 -57.50 76.07 38.39
C VAL A 916 -56.51 76.98 39.12
N GLU A 917 -56.99 77.89 39.96
CA GLU A 917 -56.11 78.78 40.75
C GLU A 917 -55.29 78.03 41.81
N ARG A 918 -55.87 76.99 42.43
CA ARG A 918 -55.15 76.14 43.39
C ARG A 918 -54.07 75.32 42.70
N PHE A 919 -54.39 74.71 41.56
CA PHE A 919 -53.42 74.04 40.71
C PHE A 919 -52.29 74.98 40.29
N ALA A 920 -52.62 76.16 39.78
CA ALA A 920 -51.63 77.14 39.33
C ALA A 920 -50.70 77.61 40.47
N ARG A 921 -51.25 77.85 41.66
CA ARG A 921 -50.46 78.15 42.88
C ARG A 921 -49.61 76.97 43.34
N TYR A 922 -50.12 75.75 43.19
CA TYR A 922 -49.38 74.57 43.60
C TYR A 922 -48.19 74.30 42.67
N VAL A 923 -48.34 74.52 41.36
CA VAL A 923 -47.24 74.43 40.39
C VAL A 923 -46.16 75.48 40.67
N SER A 924 -46.53 76.71 41.05
CA SER A 924 -45.55 77.75 41.35
C SER A 924 -44.70 77.46 42.59
N ASN A 925 -45.13 76.57 43.50
CA ASN A 925 -44.33 76.14 44.65
C ASN A 925 -43.13 75.25 44.27
N TYR A 926 -43.07 74.72 43.04
CA TYR A 926 -41.96 73.88 42.57
C TYR A 926 -40.88 74.65 41.78
N ARG A 927 -40.93 75.99 41.82
CA ARG A 927 -39.85 76.85 41.32
C ARG A 927 -38.55 76.52 42.07
N GLY A 928 -37.48 76.25 41.34
CA GLY A 928 -36.15 75.85 41.82
C GLY A 928 -35.86 74.35 41.70
N ASP A 929 -36.90 73.51 41.69
CA ASP A 929 -36.76 72.05 41.79
C ASP A 929 -37.05 71.32 40.46
N SER A 930 -38.04 71.78 39.70
CA SER A 930 -38.48 71.15 38.44
C SER A 930 -38.86 72.18 37.37
N GLN A 931 -38.55 71.89 36.10
CA GLN A 931 -38.99 72.70 34.97
C GLN A 931 -40.41 72.27 34.52
N PHE A 932 -41.34 73.22 34.44
CA PHE A 932 -42.70 73.02 33.96
C PHE A 932 -42.94 73.69 32.61
N ILE A 933 -43.42 72.91 31.64
CA ILE A 933 -43.91 73.41 30.35
C ILE A 933 -45.41 73.14 30.30
N ILE A 934 -46.23 74.20 30.36
CA ILE A 934 -47.68 74.10 30.51
C ILE A 934 -48.38 74.67 29.28
N VAL A 935 -49.09 73.84 28.53
CA VAL A 935 -49.99 74.30 27.47
C VAL A 935 -51.35 74.60 28.09
N THR A 936 -51.78 75.86 28.07
CA THR A 936 -53.00 76.31 28.74
C THR A 936 -53.74 77.39 27.95
N HIS A 937 -55.07 77.44 28.12
CA HIS A 937 -55.92 78.56 27.71
C HIS A 937 -56.62 79.24 28.90
N ARG A 938 -56.30 78.85 30.15
CA ARG A 938 -56.93 79.35 31.38
C ARG A 938 -56.15 80.54 31.96
N PRO A 939 -56.78 81.72 32.18
CA PRO A 939 -56.10 82.90 32.73
C PRO A 939 -55.43 82.66 34.09
N GLY A 940 -56.01 81.83 34.96
CA GLY A 940 -55.46 81.54 36.29
C GLY A 940 -54.09 80.84 36.26
N THR A 941 -53.89 79.94 35.30
CA THR A 941 -52.61 79.25 35.08
C THR A 941 -51.60 80.15 34.36
N MET A 942 -52.06 80.94 33.37
CA MET A 942 -51.22 81.90 32.65
C MET A 942 -50.58 82.93 33.59
N ALA A 943 -51.31 83.39 34.60
CA ALA A 943 -50.84 84.38 35.56
C ALA A 943 -49.69 83.89 36.47
N GLN A 944 -49.49 82.57 36.60
CA GLN A 944 -48.45 81.97 37.43
C GLN A 944 -47.21 81.50 36.63
N CYS A 945 -47.24 81.65 35.31
CA CYS A 945 -46.09 81.36 34.44
C CYS A 945 -45.07 82.51 34.49
N ASP A 946 -43.78 82.19 34.40
CA ASP A 946 -42.71 83.20 34.32
C ASP A 946 -42.61 83.79 32.91
N GLN A 947 -42.82 82.92 31.91
CA GLN A 947 -42.73 83.24 30.50
C GLN A 947 -43.92 82.66 29.74
N LEU A 948 -44.47 83.43 28.80
CA LEU A 948 -45.54 82.98 27.92
C LEU A 948 -45.09 82.95 26.45
N TYR A 949 -45.30 81.81 25.81
CA TYR A 949 -45.12 81.62 24.38
C TYR A 949 -46.48 81.64 23.69
N GLY A 950 -46.76 82.71 22.97
CA GLY A 950 -47.95 82.86 22.13
C GLY A 950 -47.77 82.14 20.80
N VAL A 951 -48.61 81.14 20.53
CA VAL A 951 -48.67 80.45 19.24
C VAL A 951 -49.78 81.08 18.40
N THR A 952 -49.42 81.61 17.24
CA THR A 952 -50.39 82.15 16.27
C THR A 952 -50.25 81.41 14.94
N MET A 953 -51.37 81.29 14.22
CA MET A 953 -51.40 80.73 12.87
C MET A 953 -51.78 81.84 11.90
N GLN A 954 -50.89 82.18 10.97
CA GLN A 954 -51.19 83.13 9.88
C GLN A 954 -52.11 82.42 8.85
N LYS A 955 -52.73 83.19 7.94
CA LYS A 955 -53.68 82.66 6.92
C LYS A 955 -53.11 81.52 6.07
N ASP A 956 -51.79 81.34 6.06
CA ASP A 956 -51.07 80.31 5.31
C ASP A 956 -50.88 78.98 6.06
N GLY A 957 -51.55 78.72 7.19
CA GLY A 957 -51.55 77.39 7.84
C GLY A 957 -50.24 76.95 8.50
N VAL A 958 -49.30 77.87 8.73
CA VAL A 958 -48.03 77.65 9.43
C VAL A 958 -48.05 78.33 10.79
N SER A 959 -47.69 77.60 11.85
CA SER A 959 -47.59 78.12 13.22
C SER A 959 -46.32 78.97 13.40
N LYS A 960 -46.43 80.13 14.05
CA LYS A 960 -45.30 80.96 14.51
C LYS A 960 -45.42 81.27 16.00
N PHE A 961 -44.27 81.35 16.67
CA PHE A 961 -44.18 81.72 18.09
C PHE A 961 -43.90 83.22 18.26
N LEU A 962 -44.55 83.79 19.26
CA LEU A 962 -44.30 85.11 19.81
C LEU A 962 -43.91 84.92 21.28
N LYS A 963 -42.72 85.39 21.66
CA LYS A 963 -42.23 85.35 23.05
C LYS A 963 -42.71 86.59 23.78
N VAL A 964 -43.37 86.40 24.92
CA VAL A 964 -43.73 87.49 25.84
C VAL A 964 -43.26 87.11 27.24
N ARG A 965 -42.38 87.91 27.82
CA ARG A 965 -42.05 87.81 29.25
C ARG A 965 -43.06 88.61 30.04
N LEU A 966 -43.73 87.98 31.00
CA LEU A 966 -44.72 88.64 31.85
C LEU A 966 -44.10 89.75 32.72
N LYS A 967 -42.82 89.61 33.10
CA LYS A 967 -42.04 90.65 33.80
C LYS A 967 -41.89 91.93 32.97
N ASP A 968 -41.78 91.82 31.64
CA ASP A 968 -41.59 92.96 30.74
C ASP A 968 -42.94 93.58 30.32
N ALA A 969 -44.00 92.77 30.19
CA ALA A 969 -45.35 93.22 29.84
C ALA A 969 -45.99 94.14 30.90
N MET A 970 -45.66 93.96 32.18
CA MET A 970 -46.08 94.87 33.25
C MET A 970 -45.44 96.27 33.13
N GLY A 971 -44.27 96.38 32.49
CA GLY A 971 -43.61 97.67 32.20
C GLY A 971 -44.27 98.44 31.05
N TYR A 972 -44.70 97.76 29.99
CA TYR A 972 -45.35 98.39 28.82
C TYR A 972 -46.74 98.98 29.11
N VAL A 973 -47.50 98.39 30.05
CA VAL A 973 -48.79 98.95 30.51
C VAL A 973 -48.58 100.28 31.27
N GLN A 974 -47.40 100.51 31.85
CA GLN A 974 -47.06 101.78 32.51
C GLN A 974 -46.58 102.86 31.52
N GLU A 975 -45.99 102.50 30.37
CA GLU A 975 -45.55 103.46 29.34
C GLU A 975 -46.68 103.91 28.38
N ASP A 976 -47.62 103.04 28.02
CA ASP A 976 -48.78 103.41 27.18
C ASP A 976 -49.81 104.28 27.93
N SER A 977 -49.78 104.26 29.27
CA SER A 977 -50.58 105.15 30.11
C SER A 977 -50.05 106.61 30.12
N ALA A 978 -48.83 106.86 29.62
CA ALA A 978 -48.19 108.19 29.63
C ALA A 978 -48.25 108.92 28.28
N ASN A 979 -48.56 108.25 27.15
CA ASN A 979 -48.54 108.85 25.81
C ASN A 979 -49.94 109.18 25.23
N GLN A 980 -51.03 109.00 26.00
CA GLN A 980 -52.39 109.39 25.59
C GLN A 980 -52.87 110.77 26.10
N GLU A 981 -52.06 111.52 26.85
CA GLU A 981 -52.41 112.89 27.33
C GLU A 981 -51.79 114.03 26.51
N GLY A 982 -51.28 113.77 25.29
CA GLY A 982 -50.40 114.70 24.58
C GLY A 982 -50.83 115.20 23.19
N VAL A 983 -52.13 115.24 22.80
CA VAL A 983 -52.60 115.99 21.61
C VAL A 983 -54.01 116.56 21.81
N VAL A 984 -54.11 117.68 22.52
CA VAL A 984 -55.01 118.82 22.20
C VAL A 984 -54.20 120.10 22.41
N ALA A 985 -53.62 120.59 21.32
CA ALA A 985 -53.49 122.00 20.96
C ALA A 985 -53.46 122.06 19.43
#